data_AF-A0A946FE36-F1
#
_entry.id   AF-A0A946FE36-F1
#
_cell.length_a   1.000
_cell.length_b   1.000
_cell.length_c   1.000
_cell.angle_alpha   90.00
_cell.angle_beta   90.00
_cell.angle_gamma   90.00
#
_symmetry.space_group_name_H-M   'P 1'
#
loop_
_entity.id
_entity.type
_entity.pdbx_description
1 polymer ?
#
loop_
_entity_poly.entity_id
_entity_poly.type
_entity_poly.pdbx_seq_one_letter_code
_entity_poly.pdbx_strand_id
1 'polypeptide(L)'
;MPNGATINNTFRELRTSVLIGCLIVFASVTATAQEPDEDLFPIPVGLEPDVNFWLSVFTDYSTREGVLHDNRFLGVVYERVPLPENVNRRERQRIANRRRDYYKGILQALAGGNRDNLNAEQKRVLDLWPADVSDAELGRAAGRIRLQLGLSDRFKEGLQRAGRWRYHVEAELTRLGVPIELAALPHVESSYNPEARSHVGASGVWQFTRGTGRRFMQVDHVLDERNDPFLATTAAGKLLAYNHSIAGNWPMAITAYNHGLAGARRAMRQFGDNAYAEILRKYNGRTFGFASRNFYVAFLAAKEVDLNQKKYFPGLVPDDPVDYTTHQLTGYVPADKLIEVLQVRERDIARHNMSIQATVWRGSKHLPRDLEIRMPTSMVDGELSELIAKLSADDVFDEQLPDLFHAVARGDTLSEIADTYSTRVSTLVALNSLSSGNRIRIGQQIRLPAAGPAPAEPVPTVVAAAPPPPVVVADNRPLTPEETVIANAPAQAPAVVEASDNEGERPSALTDQLSDLIGTLQSSLLSDPSDYTVDAENTIEIHPLETLGHYADWLGIKTQRVRDINGLAFRAQVEVGQRIKLDFGTVDVGVFESSRTQYHRQLQDTFFRNNTITGVQEYVVRNGESVWILALRQYDVPVWLFRQYNPELDLHNVRVGTRLNFPILVKNEKR
;
A
#
# COMPACT_ATOMS: atom_id res chain seq x y z
N MET A 1 -54.37 56.66 -19.76
CA MET A 1 -54.33 58.11 -20.08
C MET A 1 -55.00 58.86 -18.92
N PRO A 2 -54.48 60.02 -18.51
CA PRO A 2 -53.66 60.14 -17.29
C PRO A 2 -54.23 61.14 -16.26
N ASN A 3 -53.66 61.16 -15.05
CA ASN A 3 -53.47 62.32 -14.16
C ASN A 3 -52.58 61.84 -13.00
N GLY A 4 -51.45 62.49 -12.72
CA GLY A 4 -51.36 63.59 -11.73
C GLY A 4 -51.06 62.98 -10.35
N ALA A 5 -50.33 63.55 -9.41
CA ALA A 5 -49.75 64.86 -9.22
C ALA A 5 -48.98 64.82 -7.87
N THR A 6 -48.29 65.92 -7.54
CA THR A 6 -48.06 66.46 -6.18
C THR A 6 -47.14 65.67 -5.22
N ILE A 7 -45.90 66.14 -5.00
CA ILE A 7 -45.47 67.20 -4.04
C ILE A 7 -45.70 66.81 -2.57
N ASN A 8 -44.61 66.70 -1.81
CA ASN A 8 -44.55 67.12 -0.41
C ASN A 8 -43.11 67.46 0.02
N ASN A 9 -42.87 68.77 0.22
CA ASN A 9 -42.37 69.41 1.45
C ASN A 9 -42.15 68.44 2.64
N THR A 10 -41.14 68.49 3.52
CA THR A 10 -40.39 69.63 4.08
C THR A 10 -39.44 69.15 5.21
N PHE A 11 -38.36 69.92 5.48
CA PHE A 11 -37.55 70.06 6.73
C PHE A 11 -36.58 68.91 7.15
N ARG A 12 -35.25 69.13 7.20
CA ARG A 12 -34.41 69.82 8.24
C ARG A 12 -34.30 69.01 9.54
N GLU A 13 -33.18 68.76 10.21
CA GLU A 13 -31.72 69.06 10.16
C GLU A 13 -31.01 67.94 10.96
N LEU A 14 -29.75 67.57 10.75
CA LEU A 14 -28.51 68.03 11.43
C LEU A 14 -27.51 66.87 11.16
N ARG A 15 -26.22 67.00 10.83
CA ARG A 15 -25.19 68.02 11.00
C ARG A 15 -24.08 67.85 9.96
N THR A 16 -23.72 68.98 9.38
CA THR A 16 -22.42 69.43 8.86
C THR A 16 -21.17 68.58 9.15
N SER A 17 -20.37 68.30 8.10
CA SER A 17 -18.98 68.80 7.97
C SER A 17 -18.36 68.55 6.57
N VAL A 18 -18.23 69.66 5.84
CA VAL A 18 -17.12 70.17 5.00
C VAL A 18 -16.33 69.24 4.05
N LEU A 19 -16.38 69.63 2.76
CA LEU A 19 -15.57 69.26 1.60
C LEU A 19 -14.05 69.47 1.75
N ILE A 20 -13.25 68.58 1.15
CA ILE A 20 -12.06 68.92 0.33
C ILE A 20 -11.96 67.94 -0.86
N GLY A 21 -11.53 68.46 -2.02
CA GLY A 21 -11.66 67.92 -3.37
C GLY A 21 -11.19 66.48 -3.66
N CYS A 22 -11.97 65.79 -4.49
CA CYS A 22 -11.65 64.51 -5.11
C CYS A 22 -10.59 64.68 -6.21
N LEU A 23 -9.39 64.19 -5.93
CA LEU A 23 -8.41 63.83 -6.94
C LEU A 23 -8.78 62.41 -7.44
N ILE A 24 -9.24 62.30 -8.70
CA ILE A 24 -9.52 61.00 -9.33
C ILE A 24 -8.17 60.34 -9.63
N VAL A 25 -7.75 59.43 -8.76
CA VAL A 25 -6.68 58.47 -9.05
C VAL A 25 -7.34 57.29 -9.76
N PHE A 26 -7.01 57.10 -11.03
CA PHE A 26 -7.27 55.84 -11.74
C PHE A 26 -6.46 54.74 -11.06
N ALA A 27 -7.08 54.01 -10.13
CA ALA A 27 -6.56 52.74 -9.66
C ALA A 27 -6.76 51.72 -10.78
N SER A 28 -5.69 51.39 -11.49
CA SER A 28 -5.64 50.24 -12.37
C SER A 28 -5.95 49.01 -11.53
N VAL A 29 -7.16 48.45 -11.69
CA VAL A 29 -7.46 47.11 -11.21
C VAL A 29 -6.62 46.18 -12.06
N THR A 30 -5.43 45.83 -11.58
CA THR A 30 -4.76 44.63 -12.05
C THR A 30 -5.64 43.48 -11.62
N ALA A 31 -6.46 42.98 -12.55
CA ALA A 31 -7.03 41.66 -12.43
C ALA A 31 -5.86 40.71 -12.19
N THR A 32 -5.71 40.25 -10.95
CA THR A 32 -4.92 39.05 -10.68
C THR A 32 -5.54 37.98 -11.55
N ALA A 33 -4.82 37.55 -12.59
CA ALA A 33 -5.17 36.34 -13.30
C ALA A 33 -5.29 35.26 -12.24
N GLN A 34 -6.50 34.79 -12.02
CA GLN A 34 -6.74 33.54 -11.32
C GLN A 34 -5.91 32.51 -12.09
N GLU A 35 -4.89 31.93 -11.46
CA GLU A 35 -4.14 30.84 -12.08
C GLU A 35 -5.16 29.82 -12.59
N PRO A 36 -5.02 29.31 -13.81
CA PRO A 36 -5.94 28.32 -14.33
C PRO A 36 -6.00 27.19 -13.31
N ASP A 37 -7.21 26.80 -12.91
CA ASP A 37 -7.46 25.63 -12.08
C ASP A 37 -6.73 24.45 -12.73
N GLU A 38 -5.58 24.08 -12.16
CA GLU A 38 -4.66 23.14 -12.78
C GLU A 38 -5.35 21.78 -12.75
N ASP A 39 -5.65 21.20 -13.92
CA ASP A 39 -6.27 19.88 -14.01
C ASP A 39 -5.39 18.90 -13.22
N LEU A 40 -5.87 18.47 -12.05
CA LEU A 40 -5.13 17.62 -11.12
C LEU A 40 -4.75 16.28 -11.73
N PHE A 41 -5.48 15.85 -12.77
CA PHE A 41 -5.30 14.58 -13.44
C PHE A 41 -5.26 14.78 -14.95
N PRO A 42 -4.22 15.47 -15.46
CA PRO A 42 -4.16 15.81 -16.87
C PRO A 42 -3.94 14.55 -17.71
N ILE A 43 -4.56 14.51 -18.89
CA ILE A 43 -4.24 13.51 -19.90
C ILE A 43 -2.89 13.91 -20.53
N PRO A 44 -1.83 13.12 -20.36
CA PRO A 44 -0.54 13.50 -20.91
C PRO A 44 -0.58 13.46 -22.44
N VAL A 45 -0.01 14.47 -23.08
CA VAL A 45 -0.02 14.63 -24.54
C VAL A 45 0.49 13.36 -25.23
N GLY A 46 -0.29 12.84 -26.18
CA GLY A 46 0.04 11.64 -26.96
C GLY A 46 -0.28 10.31 -26.24
N LEU A 47 -0.96 10.36 -25.10
CA LEU A 47 -1.50 9.19 -24.40
C LEU A 47 -3.04 9.10 -24.48
N GLU A 48 -3.71 9.99 -25.20
CA GLU A 48 -5.15 9.94 -25.45
C GLU A 48 -5.58 8.58 -26.03
N PRO A 49 -4.85 7.96 -27.00
CA PRO A 49 -5.17 6.63 -27.49
C PRO A 49 -5.08 5.55 -26.40
N ASP A 50 -4.19 5.70 -25.42
CA ASP A 50 -3.98 4.76 -24.33
C ASP A 50 -5.11 4.85 -23.29
N VAL A 51 -5.56 6.07 -22.98
CA VAL A 51 -6.75 6.30 -22.15
C VAL A 51 -8.00 5.72 -22.86
N ASN A 52 -8.17 6.00 -24.15
CA ASN A 52 -9.30 5.49 -24.92
C ASN A 52 -9.32 3.95 -25.01
N PHE A 53 -8.14 3.32 -25.10
CA PHE A 53 -8.05 1.86 -25.04
C PHE A 53 -8.61 1.31 -23.72
N TRP A 54 -8.20 1.86 -22.58
CA TRP A 54 -8.70 1.43 -21.27
C TRP A 54 -10.18 1.77 -21.08
N LEU A 55 -10.63 2.91 -21.62
CA LEU A 55 -12.04 3.28 -21.63
C LEU A 55 -12.87 2.19 -22.31
N SER A 56 -12.50 1.77 -23.52
CA SER A 56 -13.18 0.66 -24.21
C SER A 56 -13.06 -0.67 -23.47
N VAL A 57 -11.94 -0.97 -22.79
CA VAL A 57 -11.82 -2.16 -21.91
C VAL A 57 -12.84 -2.13 -20.77
N PHE A 58 -13.14 -0.96 -20.23
CA PHE A 58 -14.10 -0.79 -19.15
C PHE A 58 -15.55 -0.61 -19.61
N THR A 59 -15.82 -0.33 -20.89
CA THR A 59 -17.19 -0.03 -21.37
C THR A 59 -17.67 -0.98 -22.47
N ASP A 60 -16.81 -1.36 -23.41
CA ASP A 60 -17.23 -1.95 -24.70
C ASP A 60 -16.92 -3.45 -24.80
N TYR A 61 -15.95 -3.93 -24.02
CA TYR A 61 -15.49 -5.32 -24.05
C TYR A 61 -15.82 -6.03 -22.73
N SER A 62 -16.60 -7.11 -22.79
CA SER A 62 -16.93 -7.93 -21.61
C SER A 62 -15.89 -9.01 -21.33
N THR A 63 -16.00 -9.72 -20.20
CA THR A 63 -15.14 -10.88 -19.89
C THR A 63 -15.30 -12.09 -20.84
N ARG A 64 -16.25 -12.02 -21.78
CA ARG A 64 -16.48 -13.00 -22.86
C ARG A 64 -15.64 -12.76 -24.10
N GLU A 65 -14.79 -11.75 -24.08
CA GLU A 65 -13.91 -11.39 -25.19
C GLU A 65 -12.60 -10.80 -24.65
N GLY A 66 -11.59 -10.79 -25.50
CA GLY A 66 -10.34 -10.11 -25.25
C GLY A 66 -9.90 -9.32 -26.46
N VAL A 67 -9.02 -8.35 -26.25
CA VAL A 67 -8.50 -7.47 -27.29
C VAL A 67 -7.04 -7.80 -27.50
N LEU A 68 -6.65 -8.15 -28.72
CA LEU A 68 -5.25 -8.25 -29.12
C LEU A 68 -4.75 -6.88 -29.54
N HIS A 69 -3.71 -6.39 -28.89
CA HIS A 69 -3.17 -5.04 -29.08
C HIS A 69 -1.65 -5.00 -28.90
N ASP A 70 -0.99 -3.92 -29.31
CA ASP A 70 0.41 -3.66 -28.97
C ASP A 70 0.53 -3.18 -27.51
N ASN A 71 1.48 -3.75 -26.76
CA ASN A 71 1.64 -3.45 -25.33
C ASN A 71 2.37 -2.14 -25.00
N ARG A 72 2.86 -1.42 -26.01
CA ARG A 72 3.51 -0.10 -25.90
C ARG A 72 2.67 1.01 -26.49
N PHE A 73 1.95 0.76 -27.57
CA PHE A 73 1.05 1.71 -28.22
C PHE A 73 -0.37 1.15 -28.16
N LEU A 74 -1.10 1.43 -27.08
CA LEU A 74 -2.37 0.74 -26.81
C LEU A 74 -3.46 1.05 -27.84
N GLY A 75 -3.36 2.18 -28.55
CA GLY A 75 -4.25 2.50 -29.67
C GLY A 75 -4.14 1.55 -30.87
N VAL A 76 -3.05 0.77 -30.98
CA VAL A 76 -2.88 -0.25 -32.03
C VAL A 76 -3.58 -1.53 -31.60
N VAL A 77 -4.86 -1.64 -31.97
CA VAL A 77 -5.73 -2.80 -31.69
C VAL A 77 -5.88 -3.67 -32.94
N TYR A 78 -5.36 -4.90 -32.90
CA TYR A 78 -5.38 -5.83 -34.02
C TYR A 78 -6.73 -6.51 -34.19
N GLU A 79 -7.32 -7.00 -33.09
CA GLU A 79 -8.54 -7.81 -33.12
C GLU A 79 -9.27 -7.87 -31.77
N ARG A 80 -10.60 -7.94 -31.83
CA ARG A 80 -11.48 -8.41 -30.77
C ARG A 80 -11.65 -9.93 -30.88
N VAL A 81 -11.13 -10.67 -29.92
CA VAL A 81 -11.09 -12.14 -29.88
C VAL A 81 -12.21 -12.67 -28.97
N PRO A 82 -13.18 -13.44 -29.48
CA PRO A 82 -14.19 -14.09 -28.66
C PRO A 82 -13.57 -15.12 -27.70
N LEU A 83 -14.01 -15.09 -26.43
CA LEU A 83 -13.58 -15.98 -25.35
C LEU A 83 -14.81 -16.57 -24.63
N PRO A 84 -15.44 -17.61 -25.20
CA PRO A 84 -16.69 -18.18 -24.68
C PRO A 84 -16.61 -18.63 -23.21
N GLU A 85 -17.69 -18.53 -22.46
CA GLU A 85 -17.76 -18.95 -21.04
C GLU A 85 -17.59 -20.46 -20.86
N ASN A 86 -18.06 -21.26 -21.82
CA ASN A 86 -18.01 -22.71 -21.79
C ASN A 86 -16.63 -23.30 -22.11
N VAL A 87 -15.64 -22.49 -22.45
CA VAL A 87 -14.27 -22.97 -22.70
C VAL A 87 -13.38 -22.81 -21.48
N ASN A 88 -12.65 -23.87 -21.14
CA ASN A 88 -11.70 -23.85 -20.04
C ASN A 88 -10.52 -22.90 -20.32
N ARG A 89 -9.78 -22.54 -19.26
CA ARG A 89 -8.64 -21.61 -19.34
C ARG A 89 -7.58 -22.01 -20.37
N ARG A 90 -7.30 -23.31 -20.52
CA ARG A 90 -6.28 -23.79 -21.48
C ARG A 90 -6.73 -23.54 -22.91
N GLU A 91 -8.00 -23.78 -23.20
CA GLU A 91 -8.55 -23.56 -24.54
C GLU A 91 -8.64 -22.07 -24.87
N ARG A 92 -9.06 -21.22 -23.93
CA ARG A 92 -8.98 -19.75 -24.08
C ARG A 92 -7.57 -19.30 -24.44
N GLN A 93 -6.56 -19.86 -23.78
CA GLN A 93 -5.16 -19.55 -24.07
C GLN A 93 -4.75 -20.00 -25.48
N ARG A 94 -5.22 -21.15 -25.96
CA ARG A 94 -4.93 -21.63 -27.31
C ARG A 94 -5.55 -20.74 -28.39
N ILE A 95 -6.80 -20.32 -28.20
CA ILE A 95 -7.49 -19.37 -29.10
C ILE A 95 -6.67 -18.08 -29.20
N ALA A 96 -6.33 -17.50 -28.05
CA ALA A 96 -5.54 -16.28 -27.99
C ALA A 96 -4.15 -16.40 -28.61
N ASN A 97 -3.45 -17.51 -28.36
CA ASN A 97 -2.12 -17.75 -28.94
C ASN A 97 -2.19 -17.88 -30.46
N ARG A 98 -3.17 -18.62 -31.00
CA ARG A 98 -3.35 -18.76 -32.45
C ARG A 98 -3.56 -17.42 -33.14
N ARG A 99 -4.43 -16.57 -32.59
CA ARG A 99 -4.67 -15.22 -33.13
C ARG A 99 -3.45 -14.31 -32.96
N ARG A 100 -2.71 -14.42 -31.85
CA ARG A 100 -1.44 -13.70 -31.64
C ARG A 100 -0.39 -14.08 -32.69
N ASP A 101 -0.20 -15.37 -32.92
CA ASP A 101 0.79 -15.88 -33.89
C ASP A 101 0.45 -15.44 -35.32
N TYR A 102 -0.84 -15.37 -35.65
CA TYR A 102 -1.32 -14.82 -36.92
C TYR A 102 -0.87 -13.37 -37.16
N TYR A 103 -1.14 -12.46 -36.21
CA TYR A 103 -0.70 -11.06 -36.35
C TYR A 103 0.80 -10.89 -36.23
N LYS A 104 1.47 -11.73 -35.44
CA LYS A 104 2.93 -11.77 -35.39
C LYS A 104 3.51 -12.03 -36.77
N GLY A 105 2.98 -12.99 -37.52
CA GLY A 105 3.39 -13.28 -38.89
C GLY A 105 3.16 -12.10 -39.85
N ILE A 106 2.02 -11.40 -39.72
CA ILE A 106 1.73 -10.19 -40.52
C ILE A 106 2.76 -9.09 -40.23
N LEU A 107 3.01 -8.76 -38.96
CA LEU A 107 3.96 -7.72 -38.58
C LEU A 107 5.39 -8.07 -39.02
N GLN A 108 5.79 -9.34 -38.92
CA GLN A 108 7.09 -9.81 -39.42
C GLN A 108 7.21 -9.69 -40.94
N ALA A 109 6.14 -9.96 -41.68
CA ALA A 109 6.12 -9.78 -43.13
C ALA A 109 6.22 -8.28 -43.52
N LEU A 110 5.45 -7.42 -42.84
CA LEU A 110 5.51 -5.97 -43.05
C LEU A 110 6.88 -5.38 -42.69
N ALA A 111 7.53 -5.89 -41.64
CA ALA A 111 8.89 -5.52 -41.25
C ALA A 111 9.97 -5.97 -42.26
N GLY A 112 9.62 -6.82 -43.23
CA GLY A 112 10.52 -7.21 -44.31
C GLY A 112 10.71 -6.13 -45.40
N GLY A 113 10.00 -5.00 -45.31
CA GLY A 113 10.22 -3.81 -46.15
C GLY A 113 9.55 -3.83 -47.54
N ASN A 114 9.10 -4.99 -48.04
CA ASN A 114 8.35 -5.06 -49.29
C ASN A 114 6.86 -4.76 -49.06
N ARG A 115 6.45 -3.51 -49.36
CA ARG A 115 5.08 -3.01 -49.15
C ARG A 115 4.28 -2.82 -50.46
N ASP A 116 4.80 -3.26 -51.61
CA ASP A 116 4.19 -2.98 -52.92
C ASP A 116 2.97 -3.87 -53.22
N ASN A 117 2.90 -5.08 -52.62
CA ASN A 117 1.86 -6.08 -52.87
C ASN A 117 1.23 -6.60 -51.57
N LEU A 118 0.77 -5.70 -50.70
CA LEU A 118 0.10 -6.09 -49.46
C LEU A 118 -1.30 -6.65 -49.74
N ASN A 119 -1.63 -7.77 -49.08
CA ASN A 119 -3.01 -8.23 -49.05
C ASN A 119 -3.89 -7.30 -48.18
N ALA A 120 -5.21 -7.43 -48.27
CA ALA A 120 -6.16 -6.55 -47.58
C ALA A 120 -5.93 -6.49 -46.06
N GLU A 121 -5.59 -7.61 -45.43
CA GLU A 121 -5.36 -7.68 -43.98
C GLU A 121 -4.01 -7.08 -43.58
N GLN A 122 -2.95 -7.32 -44.36
CA GLN A 122 -1.64 -6.68 -44.17
C GLN A 122 -1.75 -5.16 -44.30
N LYS A 123 -2.51 -4.67 -45.29
CA LYS A 123 -2.78 -3.24 -45.45
C LYS A 123 -3.54 -2.69 -44.25
N ARG A 124 -4.64 -3.34 -43.83
CA ARG A 124 -5.40 -2.95 -42.63
C ARG A 124 -4.52 -2.87 -41.39
N VAL A 125 -3.66 -3.87 -41.16
CA VAL A 125 -2.74 -3.89 -40.00
C VAL A 125 -1.70 -2.78 -40.09
N LEU A 126 -1.17 -2.48 -41.28
CA LEU A 126 -0.24 -1.36 -41.49
C LEU A 126 -0.94 -0.01 -41.22
N ASP A 127 -2.20 0.14 -41.65
CA ASP A 127 -3.00 1.35 -41.46
C ASP A 127 -3.33 1.63 -39.98
N LEU A 128 -3.13 0.67 -39.06
CA LEU A 128 -3.23 0.90 -37.61
C LEU A 128 -2.06 1.70 -37.04
N TRP A 129 -0.94 1.77 -37.77
CA TRP A 129 0.26 2.46 -37.34
C TRP A 129 0.37 3.85 -37.97
N PRO A 130 1.15 4.77 -37.37
CA PRO A 130 1.53 6.01 -38.02
C PRO A 130 2.12 5.77 -39.41
N ALA A 131 1.84 6.65 -40.37
CA ALA A 131 2.27 6.49 -41.75
C ALA A 131 3.81 6.38 -41.91
N ASP A 132 4.56 6.93 -40.96
CA ASP A 132 6.02 6.93 -40.89
C ASP A 132 6.61 5.76 -40.07
N VAL A 133 5.81 4.74 -39.74
CA VAL A 133 6.28 3.59 -38.96
C VAL A 133 7.43 2.85 -39.68
N SER A 134 8.56 2.73 -38.98
CA SER A 134 9.73 2.01 -39.47
C SER A 134 9.53 0.50 -39.47
N ASP A 135 10.21 -0.20 -40.39
CA ASP A 135 10.24 -1.66 -40.44
C ASP A 135 10.77 -2.28 -39.12
N ALA A 136 11.74 -1.61 -38.49
CA ALA A 136 12.28 -2.03 -37.20
C ALA A 136 11.26 -1.91 -36.05
N GLU A 137 10.36 -0.93 -36.09
CA GLU A 137 9.26 -0.81 -35.12
C GLU A 137 8.23 -1.93 -35.32
N LEU A 138 7.82 -2.21 -36.55
CA LEU A 138 6.91 -3.32 -36.87
C LEU A 138 7.51 -4.67 -36.44
N GLY A 139 8.81 -4.86 -36.65
CA GLY A 139 9.54 -6.04 -36.19
C GLY A 139 9.52 -6.18 -34.66
N ARG A 140 9.68 -5.08 -33.92
CA ARG A 140 9.54 -5.07 -32.45
C ARG A 140 8.10 -5.32 -32.00
N ALA A 141 7.13 -4.71 -32.67
CA ALA A 141 5.70 -4.86 -32.37
C ALA A 141 5.23 -6.32 -32.45
N ALA A 142 5.80 -7.12 -33.36
CA ALA A 142 5.54 -8.55 -33.46
C ALA A 142 5.83 -9.32 -32.14
N GLY A 143 6.78 -8.84 -31.33
CA GLY A 143 7.10 -9.37 -30.00
C GLY A 143 6.28 -8.78 -28.84
N ARG A 144 5.47 -7.75 -29.11
CA ARG A 144 4.74 -6.97 -28.09
C ARG A 144 3.23 -7.20 -28.09
N ILE A 145 2.72 -8.08 -28.95
CA ILE A 145 1.29 -8.39 -29.03
C ILE A 145 0.82 -9.01 -27.70
N ARG A 146 -0.17 -8.38 -27.08
CA ARG A 146 -0.77 -8.79 -25.81
C ARG A 146 -2.27 -8.97 -25.99
N LEU A 147 -2.83 -9.95 -25.27
CA LEU A 147 -4.26 -10.08 -25.07
C LEU A 147 -4.65 -9.38 -23.76
N GLN A 148 -5.57 -8.43 -23.83
CA GLN A 148 -6.23 -7.83 -22.68
C GLN A 148 -7.66 -8.35 -22.59
N LEU A 149 -8.07 -8.89 -21.44
CA LEU A 149 -9.46 -9.31 -21.23
C LEU A 149 -10.35 -8.07 -21.15
N GLY A 150 -11.55 -8.13 -21.73
CA GLY A 150 -12.59 -7.13 -21.49
C GLY A 150 -13.06 -7.15 -20.03
N LEU A 151 -13.45 -6.00 -19.51
CA LEU A 151 -13.82 -5.82 -18.11
C LEU A 151 -15.15 -5.07 -17.92
N SER A 152 -15.92 -4.81 -18.99
CA SER A 152 -17.10 -3.94 -18.89
C SER A 152 -18.19 -4.43 -17.94
N ASP A 153 -18.46 -5.73 -17.92
CA ASP A 153 -19.35 -6.40 -16.98
C ASP A 153 -18.86 -6.25 -15.52
N ARG A 154 -17.57 -6.47 -15.28
CA ARG A 154 -16.96 -6.33 -13.94
C ARG A 154 -16.90 -4.88 -13.47
N PHE A 155 -16.64 -3.95 -14.39
CA PHE A 155 -16.61 -2.53 -14.08
C PHE A 155 -18.02 -2.05 -13.71
N LYS A 156 -19.04 -2.48 -14.47
CA LYS A 156 -20.45 -2.24 -14.13
C LYS A 156 -20.79 -2.76 -12.74
N GLU A 157 -20.45 -4.00 -12.41
CA GLU A 157 -20.63 -4.57 -11.07
C GLU A 157 -19.84 -3.80 -9.99
N GLY A 158 -18.65 -3.30 -10.33
CA GLY A 158 -17.84 -2.44 -9.48
C GLY A 158 -18.52 -1.12 -9.15
N LEU A 159 -19.12 -0.46 -10.15
CA LEU A 159 -19.90 0.77 -9.95
C LEU A 159 -21.13 0.52 -9.07
N GLN A 160 -21.80 -0.62 -9.22
CA GLN A 160 -22.90 -1.00 -8.33
C GLN A 160 -22.40 -1.10 -6.89
N ARG A 161 -21.36 -1.91 -6.65
CA ARG A 161 -20.81 -2.14 -5.32
C ARG A 161 -20.21 -0.88 -4.69
N ALA A 162 -19.64 0.02 -5.49
CA ALA A 162 -19.08 1.28 -5.02
C ALA A 162 -20.10 2.12 -4.24
N GLY A 163 -21.40 2.05 -4.59
CA GLY A 163 -22.46 2.78 -3.90
C GLY A 163 -22.49 2.55 -2.39
N ARG A 164 -22.17 1.34 -1.92
CA ARG A 164 -22.17 0.98 -0.49
C ARG A 164 -21.23 1.83 0.37
N TRP A 165 -20.12 2.28 -0.20
CA TRP A 165 -19.04 2.97 0.51
C TRP A 165 -18.72 4.35 -0.07
N ARG A 166 -19.36 4.73 -1.18
CA ARG A 166 -19.05 5.96 -1.94
C ARG A 166 -18.99 7.19 -1.04
N TYR A 167 -20.03 7.41 -0.24
CA TYR A 167 -20.12 8.55 0.66
C TYR A 167 -18.95 8.60 1.66
N HIS A 168 -18.66 7.47 2.32
CA HIS A 168 -17.54 7.39 3.26
C HIS A 168 -16.20 7.62 2.56
N VAL A 169 -16.02 7.05 1.36
CA VAL A 169 -14.77 7.21 0.60
C VAL A 169 -14.52 8.67 0.25
N GLU A 170 -15.51 9.36 -0.29
CA GLU A 170 -15.36 10.77 -0.67
C GLU A 170 -15.18 11.68 0.56
N ALA A 171 -15.91 11.42 1.64
CA ALA A 171 -15.76 12.14 2.89
C ALA A 171 -14.36 11.99 3.47
N GLU A 172 -13.82 10.76 3.47
CA GLU A 172 -12.50 10.47 4.01
C GLU A 172 -11.37 11.04 3.14
N LEU A 173 -11.49 10.95 1.81
CA LEU A 173 -10.53 11.58 0.88
C LEU A 173 -10.52 13.12 1.06
N THR A 174 -11.70 13.73 1.19
CA THR A 174 -11.85 15.17 1.47
C THR A 174 -11.20 15.54 2.79
N ARG A 175 -11.48 14.77 3.87
CA ARG A 175 -10.89 14.98 5.20
C ARG A 175 -9.37 14.87 5.18
N LEU A 176 -8.83 14.00 4.33
CA LEU A 176 -7.40 13.81 4.16
C LEU A 176 -6.76 14.80 3.16
N GLY A 177 -7.52 15.75 2.62
CA GLY A 177 -7.02 16.76 1.70
C GLY A 177 -6.53 16.21 0.36
N VAL A 178 -7.01 15.03 -0.05
CA VAL A 178 -6.69 14.43 -1.35
C VAL A 178 -7.90 14.48 -2.28
N PRO A 179 -7.71 14.52 -3.62
CA PRO A 179 -8.81 14.68 -4.55
C PRO A 179 -9.81 13.52 -4.49
N ILE A 180 -11.10 13.85 -4.51
CA ILE A 180 -12.19 12.86 -4.40
C ILE A 180 -12.24 11.93 -5.61
N GLU A 181 -11.73 12.34 -6.77
CA GLU A 181 -11.64 11.53 -7.99
C GLU A 181 -10.76 10.29 -7.80
N LEU A 182 -9.91 10.26 -6.77
CA LEU A 182 -9.17 9.05 -6.37
C LEU A 182 -10.10 7.92 -5.94
N ALA A 183 -11.38 8.18 -5.66
CA ALA A 183 -12.41 7.17 -5.49
C ALA A 183 -12.61 6.29 -6.74
N ALA A 184 -12.07 6.66 -7.90
CA ALA A 184 -12.05 5.78 -9.06
C ALA A 184 -10.98 4.66 -8.97
N LEU A 185 -9.96 4.78 -8.11
CA LEU A 185 -8.85 3.81 -8.02
C LEU A 185 -9.30 2.38 -7.65
N PRO A 186 -10.24 2.16 -6.71
CA PRO A 186 -10.70 0.81 -6.41
C PRO A 186 -11.32 0.09 -7.61
N HIS A 187 -11.79 0.79 -8.64
CA HIS A 187 -12.29 0.16 -9.87
C HIS A 187 -11.19 -0.58 -10.65
N VAL A 188 -10.00 0.01 -10.74
CA VAL A 188 -8.83 -0.58 -11.42
C VAL A 188 -8.10 -1.62 -10.57
N GLU A 189 -8.25 -1.55 -9.24
CA GLU A 189 -7.61 -2.46 -8.30
C GLU A 189 -8.43 -3.73 -8.02
N SER A 190 -9.65 -3.58 -7.49
CA SER A 190 -10.48 -4.70 -7.04
C SER A 190 -11.89 -4.71 -7.64
N SER A 191 -12.22 -3.69 -8.44
CA SER A 191 -13.59 -3.34 -8.78
C SER A 191 -14.44 -3.16 -7.51
N TYR A 192 -13.96 -2.47 -6.48
CA TYR A 192 -14.65 -2.31 -5.18
C TYR A 192 -14.98 -3.62 -4.44
N ASN A 193 -14.17 -4.68 -4.63
CA ASN A 193 -14.41 -5.98 -3.97
C ASN A 193 -13.58 -6.11 -2.68
N PRO A 194 -14.21 -6.08 -1.48
CA PRO A 194 -13.47 -6.21 -0.23
C PRO A 194 -12.89 -7.63 -0.01
N GLU A 195 -13.42 -8.63 -0.72
CA GLU A 195 -12.90 -10.01 -0.70
C GLU A 195 -11.81 -10.25 -1.75
N ALA A 196 -11.47 -9.25 -2.58
CA ALA A 196 -10.44 -9.42 -3.60
C ALA A 196 -9.08 -9.78 -2.98
N ARG A 197 -8.44 -10.79 -3.55
CA ARG A 197 -7.09 -11.24 -3.19
C ARG A 197 -6.27 -11.41 -4.47
N SER A 198 -5.08 -10.83 -4.52
CA SER A 198 -4.15 -11.03 -5.63
C SER A 198 -3.19 -12.19 -5.38
N HIS A 199 -2.62 -12.72 -6.46
CA HIS A 199 -1.59 -13.77 -6.39
C HIS A 199 -0.32 -13.34 -5.63
N VAL A 200 -0.07 -12.03 -5.52
CA VAL A 200 1.09 -11.45 -4.84
C VAL A 200 0.77 -10.97 -3.43
N GLY A 201 -0.43 -11.28 -2.92
CA GLY A 201 -0.82 -11.03 -1.52
C GLY A 201 -1.41 -9.65 -1.24
N ALA A 202 -1.82 -8.91 -2.28
CA ALA A 202 -2.67 -7.72 -2.15
C ALA A 202 -4.11 -8.10 -1.76
N SER A 203 -4.77 -7.27 -0.96
CA SER A 203 -6.06 -7.62 -0.34
C SER A 203 -7.00 -6.41 -0.25
N GLY A 204 -8.31 -6.67 -0.36
CA GLY A 204 -9.36 -5.70 -0.08
C GLY A 204 -9.69 -4.73 -1.22
N VAL A 205 -10.56 -3.77 -0.92
CA VAL A 205 -11.04 -2.76 -1.89
C VAL A 205 -9.87 -2.02 -2.55
N TRP A 206 -8.88 -1.65 -1.75
CA TRP A 206 -7.73 -0.84 -2.14
C TRP A 206 -6.47 -1.67 -2.53
N GLN A 207 -6.57 -3.00 -2.53
CA GLN A 207 -5.49 -3.92 -2.90
C GLN A 207 -4.14 -3.61 -2.20
N PHE A 208 -4.16 -3.46 -0.88
CA PHE A 208 -2.91 -3.30 -0.12
C PHE A 208 -2.13 -4.61 -0.04
N THR A 209 -0.84 -4.57 -0.36
CA THR A 209 0.07 -5.68 0.03
C THR A 209 0.26 -5.70 1.55
N ARG A 210 0.62 -6.85 2.12
CA ARG A 210 0.80 -6.99 3.59
C ARG A 210 1.83 -5.99 4.14
N GLY A 211 2.98 -5.87 3.48
CA GLY A 211 4.05 -4.96 3.89
C GLY A 211 3.66 -3.48 3.78
N THR A 212 2.93 -3.10 2.73
CA THR A 212 2.41 -1.73 2.63
C THR A 212 1.35 -1.49 3.70
N GLY A 213 0.35 -2.37 3.84
CA GLY A 213 -0.76 -2.19 4.78
C GLY A 213 -0.30 -2.00 6.23
N ARG A 214 0.70 -2.75 6.70
CA ARG A 214 1.26 -2.63 8.06
C ARG A 214 1.76 -1.24 8.45
N ARG A 215 2.05 -0.37 7.48
CA ARG A 215 2.46 1.02 7.73
C ARG A 215 1.28 1.94 8.07
N PHE A 216 0.05 1.48 7.83
CA PHE A 216 -1.16 2.32 7.87
C PHE A 216 -2.28 1.72 8.71
N MET A 217 -2.28 0.40 8.88
CA MET A 217 -3.37 -0.37 9.48
C MET A 217 -2.85 -1.68 10.06
N GLN A 218 -3.63 -2.30 10.95
CA GLN A 218 -3.30 -3.57 11.56
C GLN A 218 -3.44 -4.71 10.55
N VAL A 219 -2.32 -5.42 10.33
CA VAL A 219 -2.27 -6.58 9.45
C VAL A 219 -1.44 -7.69 10.09
N ASP A 220 -2.14 -8.52 10.85
CA ASP A 220 -1.58 -9.68 11.51
C ASP A 220 -2.39 -10.94 11.22
N HIS A 221 -2.70 -11.72 12.24
CA HIS A 221 -3.41 -12.99 12.17
C HIS A 221 -4.71 -12.95 12.97
N VAL A 222 -4.94 -11.90 13.75
CA VAL A 222 -6.16 -11.56 14.49
C VAL A 222 -7.01 -10.61 13.67
N LEU A 223 -6.38 -9.54 13.14
CA LEU A 223 -7.00 -8.54 12.28
C LEU A 223 -6.21 -8.36 10.98
N ASP A 224 -6.92 -8.25 9.87
CA ASP A 224 -6.41 -7.82 8.57
C ASP A 224 -7.30 -6.69 8.04
N GLU A 225 -7.03 -5.48 8.52
CA GLU A 225 -7.81 -4.27 8.26
C GLU A 225 -7.80 -3.85 6.79
N ARG A 226 -6.95 -4.45 5.95
CA ARG A 226 -7.00 -4.27 4.49
C ARG A 226 -8.34 -4.69 3.92
N ASN A 227 -9.04 -5.59 4.60
CA ASN A 227 -10.34 -6.11 4.20
C ASN A 227 -11.51 -5.27 4.72
N ASP A 228 -11.27 -4.33 5.64
CA ASP A 228 -12.28 -3.37 6.08
C ASP A 228 -12.27 -2.16 5.12
N PRO A 229 -13.35 -1.93 4.35
CA PRO A 229 -13.41 -0.82 3.39
C PRO A 229 -13.24 0.56 4.01
N PHE A 230 -13.61 0.76 5.28
CA PHE A 230 -13.52 2.05 5.96
C PHE A 230 -12.07 2.32 6.35
N LEU A 231 -11.46 1.42 7.13
CA LEU A 231 -10.07 1.54 7.57
C LEU A 231 -9.08 1.53 6.40
N ALA A 232 -9.32 0.66 5.40
CA ALA A 232 -8.49 0.62 4.19
C ALA A 232 -8.59 1.92 3.36
N THR A 233 -9.73 2.63 3.41
CA THR A 233 -9.87 3.92 2.72
C THR A 233 -9.06 5.01 3.39
N THR A 234 -9.11 5.11 4.72
CA THR A 234 -8.23 6.01 5.47
C THR A 234 -6.77 5.71 5.12
N ALA A 235 -6.36 4.43 5.15
CA ALA A 235 -5.01 4.04 4.78
C ALA A 235 -4.63 4.42 3.32
N ALA A 236 -5.56 4.25 2.37
CA ALA A 236 -5.32 4.60 0.96
C ALA A 236 -5.14 6.10 0.76
N GLY A 237 -6.02 6.92 1.31
CA GLY A 237 -5.90 8.38 1.25
C GLY A 237 -4.57 8.86 1.84
N LYS A 238 -4.18 8.30 2.99
CA LYS A 238 -2.89 8.57 3.63
C LYS A 238 -1.70 8.20 2.73
N LEU A 239 -1.75 7.05 2.04
CA LEU A 239 -0.67 6.59 1.16
C LEU A 239 -0.58 7.48 -0.09
N LEU A 240 -1.72 7.88 -0.64
CA LEU A 240 -1.81 8.73 -1.82
C LEU A 240 -1.31 10.14 -1.51
N ALA A 241 -1.70 10.72 -0.37
CA ALA A 241 -1.16 11.98 0.13
C ALA A 241 0.37 11.90 0.29
N TYR A 242 0.87 10.84 0.91
CA TYR A 242 2.29 10.61 1.07
C TYR A 242 3.02 10.52 -0.28
N ASN A 243 2.53 9.70 -1.21
CA ASN A 243 3.11 9.56 -2.54
C ASN A 243 3.11 10.90 -3.29
N HIS A 244 2.03 11.68 -3.19
CA HIS A 244 1.92 13.00 -3.80
C HIS A 244 2.95 13.98 -3.22
N SER A 245 3.12 14.00 -1.90
CA SER A 245 4.09 14.88 -1.24
C SER A 245 5.55 14.65 -1.69
N ILE A 246 5.86 13.43 -2.15
CA ILE A 246 7.19 13.06 -2.62
C ILE A 246 7.33 13.18 -4.15
N ALA A 247 6.28 12.83 -4.89
CA ALA A 247 6.29 12.89 -6.35
C ALA A 247 6.04 14.30 -6.89
N GLY A 248 5.41 15.18 -6.12
CA GLY A 248 5.04 16.53 -6.54
C GLY A 248 3.94 16.60 -7.60
N ASN A 249 3.43 15.46 -8.08
CA ASN A 249 2.32 15.41 -9.04
C ASN A 249 1.53 14.10 -8.93
N TRP A 250 0.23 14.16 -9.27
CA TRP A 250 -0.68 13.01 -9.21
C TRP A 250 -0.39 11.87 -10.20
N PRO A 251 0.00 12.11 -11.47
CA PRO A 251 0.37 11.03 -12.39
C PRO A 251 1.41 10.07 -11.79
N MET A 252 2.46 10.63 -11.19
CA MET A 252 3.51 9.84 -10.55
C MET A 252 3.11 9.32 -9.18
N ALA A 253 2.28 10.03 -8.41
CA ALA A 253 1.75 9.54 -7.13
C ALA A 253 0.86 8.30 -7.28
N ILE A 254 -0.02 8.30 -8.28
CA ILE A 254 -0.87 7.16 -8.64
C ILE A 254 -0.01 6.01 -9.17
N THR A 255 0.97 6.30 -10.02
CA THR A 255 1.92 5.29 -10.49
C THR A 255 2.71 4.68 -9.32
N ALA A 256 3.14 5.48 -8.35
CA ALA A 256 3.81 5.05 -7.14
C ALA A 256 2.93 4.19 -6.23
N TYR A 257 1.61 4.41 -6.22
CA TYR A 257 0.66 3.58 -5.47
C TYR A 257 0.75 2.11 -5.92
N ASN A 258 0.74 1.88 -7.23
CA ASN A 258 0.84 0.54 -7.82
C ASN A 258 2.27 -0.01 -7.86
N HIS A 259 3.23 0.81 -8.28
CA HIS A 259 4.60 0.38 -8.58
C HIS A 259 5.55 0.47 -7.37
N GLY A 260 5.15 1.19 -6.33
CA GLY A 260 6.00 1.60 -5.22
C GLY A 260 6.75 2.91 -5.50
N LEU A 261 6.86 3.74 -4.47
CA LEU A 261 7.42 5.09 -4.55
C LEU A 261 8.89 5.11 -5.01
N ALA A 262 9.73 4.20 -4.53
CA ALA A 262 11.13 4.13 -4.94
C ALA A 262 11.28 3.85 -6.46
N GLY A 263 10.41 3.01 -7.02
CA GLY A 263 10.40 2.71 -8.45
C GLY A 263 9.95 3.89 -9.29
N ALA A 264 8.92 4.61 -8.83
CA ALA A 264 8.45 5.84 -9.46
C ALA A 264 9.55 6.93 -9.44
N ARG A 265 10.20 7.14 -8.29
CA ARG A 265 11.32 8.10 -8.16
C ARG A 265 12.49 7.76 -9.07
N ARG A 266 12.81 6.48 -9.28
CA ARG A 266 13.86 6.09 -10.26
C ARG A 266 13.50 6.53 -11.68
N ALA A 267 12.24 6.33 -12.09
CA ALA A 267 11.79 6.77 -13.40
C ALA A 267 11.84 8.29 -13.54
N MET A 268 11.37 9.02 -12.52
CA MET A 268 11.41 10.49 -12.49
C MET A 268 12.82 11.04 -12.53
N ARG A 269 13.78 10.47 -11.77
CA ARG A 269 15.18 10.89 -11.82
C ARG A 269 15.81 10.76 -13.21
N GLN A 270 15.37 9.77 -14.00
CA GLN A 270 15.92 9.52 -15.32
C GLN A 270 15.32 10.44 -16.40
N PHE A 271 14.04 10.77 -16.32
CA PHE A 271 13.30 11.49 -17.38
C PHE A 271 12.85 12.90 -16.99
N GLY A 272 12.88 13.25 -15.71
CA GLY A 272 12.30 14.46 -15.13
C GLY A 272 10.89 14.23 -14.58
N ASP A 273 10.45 15.12 -13.69
CA ASP A 273 9.24 14.95 -12.88
C ASP A 273 7.94 15.05 -13.70
N ASN A 274 7.96 15.81 -14.80
CA ASN A 274 6.80 16.08 -15.66
C ASN A 274 6.82 15.26 -16.97
N ALA A 275 7.78 14.37 -17.14
CA ALA A 275 7.99 13.62 -18.38
C ALA A 275 7.18 12.30 -18.43
N TYR A 276 5.91 12.32 -17.99
CA TYR A 276 5.12 11.09 -17.81
C TYR A 276 4.99 10.28 -19.11
N ALA A 277 4.68 10.93 -20.23
CA ALA A 277 4.58 10.26 -21.53
C ALA A 277 5.90 9.58 -21.94
N GLU A 278 7.04 10.23 -21.68
CA GLU A 278 8.35 9.64 -21.95
C GLU A 278 8.67 8.48 -21.03
N ILE A 279 8.36 8.59 -19.73
CA ILE A 279 8.49 7.48 -18.78
C ILE A 279 7.66 6.28 -19.26
N LEU A 280 6.40 6.51 -19.64
CA LEU A 280 5.51 5.47 -20.13
C LEU A 280 6.05 4.81 -21.40
N ARG A 281 6.59 5.57 -22.37
CA ARG A 281 7.06 5.00 -23.64
C ARG A 281 8.47 4.38 -23.52
N LYS A 282 9.41 5.04 -22.85
CA LYS A 282 10.86 4.78 -22.93
C LYS A 282 11.46 4.11 -21.69
N TYR A 283 10.90 4.31 -20.48
CA TYR A 283 11.49 3.72 -19.28
C TYR A 283 11.35 2.19 -19.28
N ASN A 284 12.46 1.49 -19.06
CA ASN A 284 12.54 0.02 -19.12
C ASN A 284 13.08 -0.56 -17.81
N GLY A 285 12.50 -0.14 -16.68
CA GLY A 285 12.77 -0.79 -15.40
C GLY A 285 12.28 -2.24 -15.38
N ARG A 286 13.07 -3.16 -14.83
CA ARG A 286 12.76 -4.60 -14.74
C ARG A 286 11.38 -4.90 -14.14
N THR A 287 11.01 -4.15 -13.09
CA THR A 287 9.70 -4.28 -12.43
C THR A 287 8.64 -3.33 -12.99
N PHE A 288 9.01 -2.40 -13.88
CA PHE A 288 8.10 -1.42 -14.51
C PHE A 288 7.43 -2.03 -15.75
N GLY A 289 6.71 -3.11 -15.50
CA GLY A 289 5.99 -3.89 -16.51
C GLY A 289 4.70 -3.23 -16.99
N PHE A 290 3.91 -3.96 -17.76
CA PHE A 290 2.67 -3.48 -18.39
C PHE A 290 1.66 -2.88 -17.40
N ALA A 291 1.44 -3.52 -16.25
CA ALA A 291 0.48 -3.04 -15.25
C ALA A 291 0.90 -1.67 -14.69
N SER A 292 2.10 -1.58 -14.12
CA SER A 292 2.63 -0.34 -13.55
C SER A 292 2.71 0.79 -14.57
N ARG A 293 3.14 0.48 -15.80
CA ARG A 293 3.27 1.46 -16.89
C ARG A 293 1.95 2.11 -17.27
N ASN A 294 0.87 1.33 -17.28
CA ASN A 294 -0.43 1.78 -17.75
C ASN A 294 -1.39 2.16 -16.62
N PHE A 295 -0.92 2.18 -15.37
CA PHE A 295 -1.80 2.34 -14.22
C PHE A 295 -2.50 3.71 -14.19
N TYR A 296 -1.78 4.79 -14.46
CA TYR A 296 -2.37 6.13 -14.51
C TYR A 296 -3.37 6.31 -15.67
N VAL A 297 -3.06 5.82 -16.88
CA VAL A 297 -3.99 5.92 -18.02
C VAL A 297 -5.24 5.05 -17.83
N ALA A 298 -5.11 3.91 -17.15
CA ALA A 298 -6.25 3.11 -16.72
C ALA A 298 -7.07 3.85 -15.65
N PHE A 299 -6.43 4.52 -14.70
CA PHE A 299 -7.12 5.36 -13.72
C PHE A 299 -7.90 6.49 -14.41
N LEU A 300 -7.32 7.20 -15.38
CA LEU A 300 -8.01 8.26 -16.12
C LEU A 300 -9.27 7.75 -16.82
N ALA A 301 -9.19 6.58 -17.45
CA ALA A 301 -10.35 5.92 -18.05
C ALA A 301 -11.39 5.53 -17.00
N ALA A 302 -10.98 4.97 -15.87
CA ALA A 302 -11.88 4.62 -14.78
C ALA A 302 -12.57 5.86 -14.18
N LYS A 303 -11.84 6.96 -14.00
CA LYS A 303 -12.36 8.27 -13.58
C LYS A 303 -13.45 8.78 -14.53
N GLU A 304 -13.19 8.75 -15.85
CA GLU A 304 -14.19 9.15 -16.86
C GLU A 304 -15.47 8.31 -16.75
N VAL A 305 -15.36 6.99 -16.61
CA VAL A 305 -16.54 6.10 -16.49
C VAL A 305 -17.27 6.32 -15.16
N ASP A 306 -16.53 6.50 -14.05
CA ASP A 306 -17.08 6.70 -12.71
C ASP A 306 -17.84 8.03 -12.57
N LEU A 307 -17.37 9.10 -13.23
CA LEU A 307 -18.05 10.39 -13.27
C LEU A 307 -19.24 10.39 -14.25
N ASN A 308 -19.20 9.56 -15.29
CA ASN A 308 -20.20 9.54 -16.36
C ASN A 308 -20.97 8.22 -16.43
N GLN A 309 -21.31 7.62 -15.29
CA GLN A 309 -21.91 6.27 -15.22
C GLN A 309 -23.16 6.12 -16.08
N LYS A 310 -24.04 7.14 -16.11
CA LYS A 310 -25.29 7.12 -16.89
C LYS A 310 -25.05 7.08 -18.41
N LYS A 311 -23.94 7.67 -18.88
CA LYS A 311 -23.53 7.67 -20.29
C LYS A 311 -23.08 6.28 -20.74
N TYR A 312 -22.26 5.62 -19.93
CA TYR A 312 -21.65 4.34 -20.28
C TYR A 312 -22.50 3.12 -19.89
N PHE A 313 -23.25 3.22 -18.79
CA PHE A 313 -24.11 2.16 -18.26
C PHE A 313 -25.51 2.71 -17.93
N PRO A 314 -26.34 2.99 -18.94
CA PRO A 314 -27.72 3.44 -18.71
C PRO A 314 -28.50 2.41 -17.90
N GLY A 315 -29.25 2.87 -16.91
CA GLY A 315 -30.02 2.01 -15.99
C GLY A 315 -29.20 1.32 -14.90
N LEU A 316 -27.91 1.64 -14.77
CA LEU A 316 -27.14 1.26 -13.58
C LEU A 316 -27.75 1.89 -12.33
N VAL A 317 -27.96 1.06 -11.31
CA VAL A 317 -28.38 1.48 -9.98
C VAL A 317 -27.25 1.09 -9.01
N PRO A 318 -26.57 2.06 -8.38
CA PRO A 318 -25.63 1.79 -7.29
C PRO A 318 -26.32 1.10 -6.11
N ASP A 319 -25.58 0.26 -5.38
CA ASP A 319 -26.03 -0.28 -4.11
C ASP A 319 -26.16 0.85 -3.08
N ASP A 320 -27.20 0.81 -2.25
CA ASP A 320 -27.39 1.79 -1.18
C ASP A 320 -26.31 1.62 -0.08
N PRO A 321 -25.89 2.73 0.56
CA PRO A 321 -25.07 2.64 1.76
C PRO A 321 -25.82 1.89 2.85
N VAL A 322 -25.09 1.07 3.60
CA VAL A 322 -25.66 0.38 4.76
C VAL A 322 -25.65 1.33 5.94
N ASP A 323 -26.81 1.52 6.55
CA ASP A 323 -26.92 2.23 7.83
C ASP A 323 -26.33 1.35 8.95
N TYR A 324 -25.24 1.82 9.52
CA TYR A 324 -24.45 1.09 10.50
C TYR A 324 -24.54 1.72 11.88
N THR A 325 -24.76 0.90 12.89
CA THR A 325 -24.42 1.21 14.28
C THR A 325 -23.04 0.62 14.60
N THR A 326 -22.29 1.32 15.45
CA THR A 326 -20.92 0.96 15.81
C THR A 326 -20.71 1.05 17.32
N HIS A 327 -19.85 0.19 17.85
CA HIS A 327 -19.46 0.24 19.26
C HIS A 327 -18.05 -0.29 19.45
N GLN A 328 -17.24 0.44 20.19
CA GLN A 328 -15.87 0.06 20.49
C GLN A 328 -15.81 -0.88 21.69
N LEU A 329 -15.11 -2.01 21.54
CA LEU A 329 -14.89 -2.95 22.65
C LEU A 329 -13.90 -2.38 23.66
N THR A 330 -14.23 -2.52 24.95
CA THR A 330 -13.38 -2.04 26.07
C THR A 330 -12.33 -3.06 26.52
N GLY A 331 -12.52 -4.32 26.18
CA GLY A 331 -11.61 -5.43 26.52
C GLY A 331 -11.59 -6.50 25.44
N TYR A 332 -10.86 -7.59 25.69
CA TYR A 332 -10.80 -8.73 24.80
C TYR A 332 -12.03 -9.61 24.98
N VAL A 333 -12.79 -9.86 23.92
CA VAL A 333 -14.08 -10.58 24.01
C VAL A 333 -14.05 -11.85 23.15
N PRO A 334 -14.42 -13.03 23.67
CA PRO A 334 -14.64 -14.22 22.85
C PRO A 334 -15.74 -13.99 21.80
N ALA A 335 -15.50 -14.42 20.56
CA ALA A 335 -16.43 -14.14 19.45
C ALA A 335 -17.82 -14.77 19.64
N ASP A 336 -17.88 -15.95 20.25
CA ASP A 336 -19.12 -16.65 20.60
C ASP A 336 -19.96 -15.87 21.62
N LYS A 337 -19.33 -15.19 22.57
CA LYS A 337 -20.01 -14.32 23.53
C LYS A 337 -20.61 -13.09 22.87
N LEU A 338 -19.88 -12.45 21.96
CA LEU A 338 -20.43 -11.35 21.16
C LEU A 338 -21.64 -11.83 20.32
N ILE A 339 -21.53 -13.00 19.68
CA ILE A 339 -22.62 -13.61 18.89
C ILE A 339 -23.86 -13.85 19.76
N GLU A 340 -23.67 -14.36 20.98
CA GLU A 340 -24.74 -14.64 21.94
C GLU A 340 -25.49 -13.37 22.33
N VAL A 341 -24.79 -12.31 22.75
CA VAL A 341 -25.43 -11.07 23.21
C VAL A 341 -26.09 -10.27 22.08
N LEU A 342 -25.53 -10.33 20.87
CA LEU A 342 -26.10 -9.67 19.69
C LEU A 342 -27.25 -10.47 19.07
N GLN A 343 -27.41 -11.75 19.41
CA GLN A 343 -28.43 -12.65 18.86
C GLN A 343 -28.43 -12.77 17.33
N VAL A 344 -27.24 -12.68 16.73
CA VAL A 344 -27.04 -12.80 15.27
C VAL A 344 -26.26 -14.06 14.93
N ARG A 345 -26.07 -14.36 13.64
CA ARG A 345 -25.21 -15.47 13.23
C ARG A 345 -23.79 -14.97 13.01
N GLU A 346 -22.79 -15.82 13.27
CA GLU A 346 -21.38 -15.54 12.99
C GLU A 346 -21.17 -14.96 11.59
N ARG A 347 -21.78 -15.58 10.57
CA ARG A 347 -21.68 -15.15 9.17
C ARG A 347 -22.15 -13.71 8.93
N ASP A 348 -23.12 -13.25 9.70
CA ASP A 348 -23.71 -11.93 9.53
C ASP A 348 -22.75 -10.89 10.14
N ILE A 349 -22.20 -11.12 11.35
CA ILE A 349 -21.15 -10.26 11.93
C ILE A 349 -19.89 -10.25 11.05
N ALA A 350 -19.41 -11.43 10.64
CA ALA A 350 -18.17 -11.56 9.87
C ALA A 350 -18.23 -10.84 8.52
N ARG A 351 -19.42 -10.80 7.88
CA ARG A 351 -19.63 -10.07 6.62
C ARG A 351 -19.50 -8.56 6.78
N HIS A 352 -19.85 -8.02 7.95
CA HIS A 352 -19.78 -6.59 8.24
C HIS A 352 -18.47 -6.18 8.93
N ASN A 353 -17.72 -7.15 9.46
CA ASN A 353 -16.44 -6.97 10.15
C ASN A 353 -15.34 -7.81 9.49
N MET A 354 -15.13 -7.57 8.20
CA MET A 354 -14.26 -8.38 7.33
C MET A 354 -12.77 -8.37 7.69
N SER A 355 -12.34 -7.45 8.55
CA SER A 355 -10.98 -7.43 9.10
C SER A 355 -10.72 -8.61 10.05
N ILE A 356 -11.75 -9.10 10.74
CA ILE A 356 -11.63 -10.15 11.75
C ILE A 356 -11.22 -11.48 11.11
N GLN A 357 -10.07 -11.99 11.53
CA GLN A 357 -9.49 -13.20 10.96
C GLN A 357 -10.10 -14.48 11.53
N ALA A 358 -9.92 -15.57 10.80
CA ALA A 358 -10.42 -16.89 11.17
C ALA A 358 -9.92 -17.40 12.54
N THR A 359 -8.80 -16.88 13.07
CA THR A 359 -8.33 -17.28 14.41
C THR A 359 -9.27 -16.80 15.51
N VAL A 360 -9.95 -15.67 15.31
CA VAL A 360 -10.92 -15.12 16.26
C VAL A 360 -12.20 -15.93 16.22
N TRP A 361 -12.74 -16.16 15.01
CA TRP A 361 -13.94 -16.98 14.80
C TRP A 361 -13.79 -18.43 15.27
N ARG A 362 -12.56 -18.97 15.27
CA ARG A 362 -12.25 -20.32 15.80
C ARG A 362 -11.93 -20.35 17.30
N GLY A 363 -12.04 -19.24 18.01
CA GLY A 363 -11.73 -19.14 19.44
C GLY A 363 -10.24 -19.27 19.80
N SER A 364 -9.33 -19.22 18.81
CA SER A 364 -7.88 -19.23 19.08
C SER A 364 -7.36 -17.87 19.55
N LYS A 365 -8.14 -16.82 19.34
CA LYS A 365 -7.92 -15.44 19.79
C LYS A 365 -9.26 -14.82 20.15
N HIS A 366 -9.25 -13.86 21.05
CA HIS A 366 -10.40 -13.00 21.32
C HIS A 366 -10.43 -11.82 20.35
N LEU A 367 -11.62 -11.25 20.17
CA LEU A 367 -11.78 -9.94 19.56
C LEU A 367 -10.92 -8.93 20.34
N PRO A 368 -10.09 -8.12 19.67
CA PRO A 368 -9.26 -7.15 20.37
C PRO A 368 -10.08 -6.11 21.11
N ARG A 369 -9.55 -5.65 22.25
CA ARG A 369 -9.93 -4.33 22.78
C ARG A 369 -9.72 -3.25 21.72
N ASP A 370 -10.49 -2.18 21.81
CA ASP A 370 -10.49 -1.04 20.89
C ASP A 370 -11.03 -1.36 19.48
N LEU A 371 -11.38 -2.61 19.17
CA LEU A 371 -12.04 -2.96 17.92
C LEU A 371 -13.43 -2.33 17.90
N GLU A 372 -13.71 -1.55 16.85
CA GLU A 372 -15.05 -1.06 16.55
C GLU A 372 -15.86 -2.17 15.87
N ILE A 373 -16.85 -2.72 16.59
CA ILE A 373 -17.81 -3.65 16.03
C ILE A 373 -18.83 -2.87 15.23
N ARG A 374 -19.06 -3.28 14.00
CA ARG A 374 -19.98 -2.65 13.06
C ARG A 374 -21.10 -3.61 12.67
N MET A 375 -22.36 -3.19 12.83
CA MET A 375 -23.54 -3.97 12.47
C MET A 375 -24.59 -3.09 11.80
N PRO A 376 -25.32 -3.58 10.76
CA PRO A 376 -26.43 -2.83 10.22
C PRO A 376 -27.47 -2.59 11.30
N THR A 377 -27.99 -1.37 11.42
CA THR A 377 -28.98 -0.99 12.45
C THR A 377 -30.20 -1.92 12.42
N SER A 378 -30.60 -2.35 11.21
CA SER A 378 -31.73 -3.27 11.01
C SER A 378 -31.48 -4.74 11.40
N MET A 379 -30.24 -5.12 11.71
CA MET A 379 -29.88 -6.49 12.08
C MET A 379 -29.77 -6.73 13.59
N VAL A 380 -29.84 -5.66 14.40
CA VAL A 380 -29.74 -5.74 15.86
C VAL A 380 -31.02 -5.20 16.49
N ASP A 381 -31.50 -5.84 17.57
CA ASP A 381 -32.71 -5.42 18.29
C ASP A 381 -32.31 -4.57 19.50
N GLY A 382 -32.07 -3.28 19.24
CA GLY A 382 -31.66 -2.27 20.23
C GLY A 382 -30.32 -1.61 19.93
N GLU A 383 -29.87 -0.74 20.84
CA GLU A 383 -28.59 -0.05 20.71
C GLU A 383 -27.42 -1.02 20.92
N LEU A 384 -26.42 -0.95 20.02
CA LEU A 384 -25.30 -1.89 20.04
C LEU A 384 -24.51 -1.82 21.35
N SER A 385 -24.41 -0.63 21.95
CA SER A 385 -23.80 -0.40 23.26
C SER A 385 -24.55 -1.11 24.39
N GLU A 386 -25.89 -1.09 24.39
CA GLU A 386 -26.71 -1.77 25.40
C GLU A 386 -26.64 -3.29 25.26
N LEU A 387 -26.57 -3.80 24.03
CA LEU A 387 -26.40 -5.22 23.77
C LEU A 387 -25.03 -5.73 24.25
N ILE A 388 -23.96 -5.00 23.92
CA ILE A 388 -22.59 -5.37 24.33
C ILE A 388 -22.41 -5.22 25.84
N ALA A 389 -23.09 -4.25 26.49
CA ALA A 389 -23.08 -4.10 27.94
C ALA A 389 -23.72 -5.29 28.71
N LYS A 390 -24.41 -6.21 28.01
CA LYS A 390 -24.93 -7.46 28.61
C LYS A 390 -23.85 -8.52 28.80
N LEU A 391 -22.65 -8.35 28.23
CA LEU A 391 -21.51 -9.23 28.49
C LEU A 391 -21.19 -9.21 29.99
N SER A 392 -20.97 -10.39 30.56
CA SER A 392 -20.55 -10.47 31.95
C SER A 392 -19.10 -10.01 32.10
N ALA A 393 -18.70 -9.58 33.29
CA ALA A 393 -17.30 -9.24 33.56
C ALA A 393 -16.35 -10.42 33.29
N ASP A 394 -16.84 -11.66 33.40
CA ASP A 394 -16.06 -12.87 33.12
C ASP A 394 -15.90 -13.15 31.61
N ASP A 395 -16.69 -12.50 30.75
CA ASP A 395 -16.60 -12.60 29.29
C ASP A 395 -15.67 -11.53 28.67
N VAL A 396 -15.13 -10.62 29.48
CA VAL A 396 -14.27 -9.51 29.06
C VAL A 396 -12.90 -9.66 29.72
N PHE A 397 -11.88 -9.89 28.90
CA PHE A 397 -10.52 -10.17 29.37
C PHE A 397 -9.61 -8.95 29.19
N ASP A 398 -8.68 -8.74 30.12
CA ASP A 398 -7.68 -7.67 30.04
C ASP A 398 -6.54 -8.00 29.06
N GLU A 399 -6.29 -9.29 28.84
CA GLU A 399 -5.20 -9.79 28.01
C GLU A 399 -5.72 -10.67 26.86
N GLN A 400 -4.98 -10.64 25.75
CA GLN A 400 -5.21 -11.52 24.62
C GLN A 400 -4.65 -12.92 24.90
N LEU A 401 -5.26 -13.95 24.31
CA LEU A 401 -4.67 -15.29 24.34
C LEU A 401 -3.25 -15.26 23.74
N PRO A 402 -2.26 -15.93 24.35
CA PRO A 402 -0.87 -15.87 23.89
C PRO A 402 -0.69 -16.54 22.52
N ASP A 403 0.38 -16.17 21.82
CA ASP A 403 0.80 -16.88 20.61
C ASP A 403 1.53 -18.17 20.96
N LEU A 404 1.07 -19.29 20.42
CA LEU A 404 1.78 -20.56 20.52
C LEU A 404 2.75 -20.71 19.33
N PHE A 405 3.95 -21.21 19.60
CA PHE A 405 4.98 -21.44 18.59
C PHE A 405 5.57 -22.84 18.71
N HIS A 406 5.96 -23.40 17.57
CA HIS A 406 6.76 -24.60 17.43
C HIS A 406 8.12 -24.24 16.83
N ALA A 407 9.20 -24.62 17.51
CA ALA A 407 10.56 -24.44 17.00
C ALA A 407 10.92 -25.62 16.09
N VAL A 408 11.09 -25.37 14.80
CA VAL A 408 11.38 -26.41 13.80
C VAL A 408 12.69 -27.13 14.14
N ALA A 409 12.61 -28.43 14.40
CA ALA A 409 13.74 -29.30 14.66
C ALA A 409 14.26 -29.96 13.36
N ARG A 410 15.38 -30.68 13.48
CA ARG A 410 15.95 -31.42 12.36
C ARG A 410 15.04 -32.59 12.00
N GLY A 411 14.49 -32.55 10.78
CA GLY A 411 13.62 -33.61 10.24
C GLY A 411 12.18 -33.17 10.10
N ASP A 412 11.77 -32.10 10.78
CA ASP A 412 10.40 -31.63 10.75
C ASP A 412 9.95 -31.16 9.37
N THR A 413 8.71 -31.50 9.04
CA THR A 413 7.98 -30.97 7.90
C THR A 413 6.71 -30.25 8.37
N LEU A 414 6.19 -29.31 7.55
CA LEU A 414 4.92 -28.66 7.88
C LEU A 414 3.75 -29.64 7.97
N SER A 415 3.81 -30.77 7.24
CA SER A 415 2.80 -31.83 7.33
C SER A 415 2.81 -32.51 8.70
N GLU A 416 3.99 -32.91 9.18
CA GLU A 416 4.12 -33.54 10.51
C GLU A 416 3.77 -32.56 11.63
N ILE A 417 4.19 -31.30 11.52
CA ILE A 417 3.80 -30.26 12.47
C ILE A 417 2.28 -30.07 12.44
N ALA A 418 1.67 -30.01 11.24
CA ALA A 418 0.22 -29.86 11.11
C ALA A 418 -0.53 -31.03 11.74
N ASP A 419 -0.10 -32.27 11.48
CA ASP A 419 -0.71 -33.47 12.06
C ASP A 419 -0.54 -33.51 13.59
N THR A 420 0.65 -33.18 14.08
CA THR A 420 0.97 -33.11 15.53
C THR A 420 0.02 -32.15 16.26
N TYR A 421 -0.23 -30.98 15.68
CA TYR A 421 -1.11 -29.97 16.26
C TYR A 421 -2.54 -30.01 15.73
N SER A 422 -2.95 -31.12 15.09
CA SER A 422 -4.31 -31.32 14.58
C SER A 422 -4.83 -30.15 13.73
N THR A 423 -3.96 -29.60 12.89
CA THR A 423 -4.27 -28.48 12.00
C THR A 423 -3.99 -28.84 10.54
N ARG A 424 -4.16 -27.88 9.62
CA ARG A 424 -3.89 -28.07 8.20
C ARG A 424 -2.59 -27.36 7.83
N VAL A 425 -1.81 -27.94 6.91
CA VAL A 425 -0.63 -27.29 6.32
C VAL A 425 -0.99 -25.91 5.76
N SER A 426 -2.15 -25.79 5.11
CA SER A 426 -2.64 -24.50 4.59
C SER A 426 -2.87 -23.46 5.70
N THR A 427 -3.30 -23.88 6.89
CA THR A 427 -3.46 -23.01 8.05
C THR A 427 -2.11 -22.55 8.58
N LEU A 428 -1.12 -23.45 8.72
CA LEU A 428 0.22 -23.07 9.15
C LEU A 428 0.91 -22.12 8.16
N VAL A 429 0.80 -22.40 6.86
CA VAL A 429 1.34 -21.56 5.79
C VAL A 429 0.72 -20.16 5.82
N ALA A 430 -0.60 -20.07 5.94
CA ALA A 430 -1.31 -18.80 6.01
C ALA A 430 -0.93 -18.00 7.27
N LEU A 431 -0.96 -18.65 8.44
CA LEU A 431 -0.68 -18.06 9.75
C LEU A 431 0.76 -17.51 9.84
N ASN A 432 1.70 -18.18 9.19
CA ASN A 432 3.13 -17.82 9.20
C ASN A 432 3.58 -17.07 7.95
N SER A 433 2.65 -16.70 7.05
CA SER A 433 2.97 -16.01 5.79
C SER A 433 4.08 -16.69 4.96
N LEU A 434 4.08 -18.03 4.93
CA LEU A 434 5.11 -18.80 4.22
C LEU A 434 4.85 -18.79 2.71
N SER A 435 5.90 -18.58 1.91
CA SER A 435 5.80 -18.53 0.44
C SER A 435 5.56 -19.91 -0.20
N SER A 436 5.85 -20.99 0.52
CA SER A 436 5.57 -22.35 0.10
C SER A 436 5.47 -23.27 1.32
N GLY A 437 4.63 -24.31 1.23
CA GLY A 437 4.49 -25.31 2.31
C GLY A 437 5.72 -26.21 2.51
N ASN A 438 6.76 -26.06 1.70
CA ASN A 438 7.88 -27.01 1.62
C ASN A 438 9.21 -26.43 2.11
N ARG A 439 9.23 -25.20 2.61
CA ARG A 439 10.47 -24.55 3.08
C ARG A 439 10.30 -24.02 4.49
N ILE A 440 10.66 -24.85 5.45
CA ILE A 440 10.92 -24.44 6.83
C ILE A 440 12.39 -24.71 7.16
N ARG A 441 12.99 -23.87 8.00
CA ARG A 441 14.40 -23.99 8.40
C ARG A 441 14.50 -24.45 9.85
N ILE A 442 15.50 -25.25 10.17
CA ILE A 442 15.79 -25.64 11.56
C ILE A 442 15.98 -24.36 12.40
N GLY A 443 15.34 -24.32 13.57
CA GLY A 443 15.29 -23.18 14.48
C GLY A 443 14.24 -22.11 14.14
N GLN A 444 13.55 -22.23 12.99
CA GLN A 444 12.45 -21.33 12.64
C GLN A 444 11.28 -21.52 13.60
N GLN A 445 10.73 -20.41 14.10
CA GLN A 445 9.51 -20.43 14.93
C GLN A 445 8.28 -20.44 14.03
N ILE A 446 7.48 -21.49 14.12
CA ILE A 446 6.21 -21.65 13.41
C ILE A 446 5.08 -21.42 14.40
N ARG A 447 4.34 -20.33 14.19
CA ARG A 447 3.12 -20.02 14.93
C ARG A 447 2.07 -21.11 14.71
N LEU A 448 1.45 -21.53 15.78
CA LEU A 448 0.42 -22.57 15.82
C LEU A 448 -0.96 -21.93 16.05
N PRO A 449 -2.04 -22.48 15.47
CA PRO A 449 -3.39 -22.13 15.89
C PRO A 449 -3.64 -22.70 17.29
N ALA A 450 -4.16 -21.89 18.22
CA ALA A 450 -4.35 -22.30 19.60
C ALA A 450 -5.47 -23.35 19.78
N ALA A 451 -6.32 -23.59 18.78
CA ALA A 451 -7.33 -24.65 18.80
C ALA A 451 -6.73 -26.04 18.49
N GLY A 452 -6.08 -26.63 19.49
CA GLY A 452 -5.61 -28.02 19.54
C GLY A 452 -5.10 -28.33 20.95
N PRO A 453 -5.20 -29.58 21.45
CA PRO A 453 -4.79 -29.90 22.82
C PRO A 453 -3.34 -29.45 23.07
N ALA A 454 -3.09 -28.94 24.28
CA ALA A 454 -1.76 -28.50 24.70
C ALA A 454 -0.72 -29.60 24.38
N PRO A 455 0.49 -29.23 23.92
CA PRO A 455 1.52 -30.21 23.60
C PRO A 455 1.77 -31.10 24.82
N ALA A 456 1.74 -32.42 24.64
CA ALA A 456 2.37 -33.31 25.59
C ALA A 456 3.86 -32.94 25.65
N GLU A 457 4.40 -32.76 26.85
CA GLU A 457 5.81 -32.45 27.05
C GLU A 457 6.68 -33.44 26.23
N PRO A 458 7.75 -32.97 25.56
CA PRO A 458 8.60 -33.84 24.79
C PRO A 458 9.22 -34.89 25.73
N VAL A 459 8.83 -36.16 25.54
CA VAL A 459 9.45 -37.29 26.22
C VAL A 459 10.92 -37.28 25.83
N PRO A 460 11.87 -37.16 26.79
CA PRO A 460 13.28 -37.15 26.47
C PRO A 460 13.63 -38.48 25.82
N THR A 461 14.06 -38.42 24.56
CA THR A 461 14.56 -39.60 23.85
C THR A 461 15.82 -40.06 24.58
N VAL A 462 15.74 -41.25 25.18
CA VAL A 462 16.85 -41.89 25.88
C VAL A 462 17.99 -42.10 24.90
N VAL A 463 19.06 -41.32 25.05
CA VAL A 463 20.33 -41.54 24.36
C VAL A 463 21.02 -42.73 25.01
N ALA A 464 21.31 -43.76 24.23
CA ALA A 464 22.15 -44.88 24.67
C ALA A 464 23.56 -44.39 25.05
N ALA A 465 23.98 -44.70 26.29
CA ALA A 465 25.33 -44.55 26.87
C ALA A 465 26.37 -45.47 26.18
N ALA A 466 27.70 -45.33 26.23
CA ALA A 466 28.73 -44.33 26.61
C ALA A 466 30.11 -44.90 26.10
N PRO A 467 31.25 -44.18 26.17
CA PRO A 467 32.08 -44.25 27.40
C PRO A 467 32.62 -42.87 27.87
N PRO A 468 33.18 -42.80 29.11
CA PRO A 468 33.11 -41.62 29.98
C PRO A 468 34.34 -40.68 29.95
N PRO A 469 34.26 -39.49 30.59
CA PRO A 469 35.27 -38.43 30.57
C PRO A 469 36.21 -38.45 31.79
N PRO A 470 37.33 -37.72 31.78
CA PRO A 470 37.99 -37.31 33.02
C PRO A 470 37.38 -36.01 33.57
N VAL A 471 36.60 -36.22 34.62
CA VAL A 471 36.34 -35.42 35.83
C VAL A 471 37.24 -34.20 36.09
N VAL A 472 36.63 -33.03 36.37
CA VAL A 472 36.91 -32.09 37.49
C VAL A 472 35.61 -31.26 37.72
N VAL A 473 34.75 -31.57 38.69
CA VAL A 473 34.69 -31.16 40.12
C VAL A 473 34.30 -29.68 40.37
N ALA A 474 33.07 -29.55 40.88
CA ALA A 474 32.54 -28.67 41.95
C ALA A 474 32.51 -27.13 41.80
N ASP A 475 31.32 -26.54 41.92
CA ASP A 475 30.70 -26.01 43.16
C ASP A 475 29.33 -25.38 42.78
N ASN A 476 28.14 -25.74 43.30
CA ASN A 476 27.55 -25.57 44.65
C ASN A 476 27.85 -24.18 45.25
N ARG A 477 26.91 -23.23 45.37
CA ARG A 477 25.61 -23.31 46.07
C ARG A 477 24.75 -22.05 45.81
N PRO A 478 23.45 -22.10 46.18
CA PRO A 478 22.41 -21.09 45.94
C PRO A 478 22.11 -20.22 47.19
N LEU A 479 21.01 -19.46 47.10
CA LEU A 479 20.08 -18.94 48.14
C LEU A 479 19.84 -17.42 47.95
N THR A 480 18.74 -16.99 47.32
CA THR A 480 17.39 -16.70 47.89
C THR A 480 17.32 -15.28 48.51
N PRO A 481 16.15 -14.79 48.99
CA PRO A 481 15.28 -13.87 48.27
C PRO A 481 14.98 -12.62 49.15
N GLU A 482 13.78 -12.05 49.02
CA GLU A 482 13.14 -11.07 49.92
C GLU A 482 13.37 -9.59 49.55
N GLU A 483 12.31 -8.89 49.08
CA GLU A 483 11.28 -8.16 49.87
C GLU A 483 11.65 -6.66 49.85
N THR A 484 10.82 -5.62 49.95
CA THR A 484 9.40 -5.35 50.24
C THR A 484 9.22 -3.82 49.97
N VAL A 485 8.15 -3.35 49.29
CA VAL A 485 6.95 -2.66 49.86
C VAL A 485 6.99 -1.11 49.82
N ILE A 486 5.78 -0.54 49.69
CA ILE A 486 5.25 0.83 49.97
C ILE A 486 5.36 1.83 48.80
N ALA A 487 4.31 2.13 48.03
CA ALA A 487 2.96 2.69 48.26
C ALA A 487 2.84 4.22 48.07
N ASN A 488 1.76 4.58 47.36
CA ASN A 488 0.88 5.75 47.49
C ASN A 488 0.75 6.70 46.27
N ALA A 489 -0.52 6.75 45.85
CA ALA A 489 -1.27 7.66 44.97
C ALA A 489 -1.22 9.15 45.46
N PRO A 490 -1.89 10.16 44.83
CA PRO A 490 -2.99 10.06 43.86
C PRO A 490 -3.08 11.09 42.70
N ALA A 491 -4.00 10.75 41.78
CA ALA A 491 -4.92 11.54 40.96
C ALA A 491 -4.75 13.06 40.77
N GLN A 492 -4.92 13.51 39.52
CA GLN A 492 -5.84 14.59 39.14
C GLN A 492 -6.14 14.59 37.63
N ALA A 493 -7.43 14.48 37.30
CA ALA A 493 -8.02 14.93 36.03
C ALA A 493 -8.16 16.48 36.06
N PRO A 494 -8.38 17.15 34.91
CA PRO A 494 -9.77 17.39 34.49
C PRO A 494 -10.05 17.53 32.97
N ALA A 495 -11.31 17.20 32.62
CA ALA A 495 -12.28 17.94 31.78
C ALA A 495 -11.95 18.27 30.30
N VAL A 496 -12.70 17.73 29.32
CA VAL A 496 -14.02 18.20 28.79
C VAL A 496 -13.99 19.64 28.30
N VAL A 497 -14.07 19.81 26.97
CA VAL A 497 -14.49 21.06 26.32
C VAL A 497 -15.48 20.72 25.21
N GLU A 498 -16.64 21.34 25.33
CA GLU A 498 -17.81 21.27 24.45
C GLU A 498 -17.61 22.01 23.13
N ALA A 499 -18.46 21.65 22.17
CA ALA A 499 -18.58 22.25 20.85
C ALA A 499 -19.10 23.71 20.91
N SER A 500 -18.61 24.53 19.98
CA SER A 500 -19.31 25.76 19.57
C SER A 500 -19.12 26.03 18.09
N ASP A 501 -20.24 26.38 17.45
CA ASP A 501 -20.37 26.80 16.06
C ASP A 501 -19.43 27.93 15.65
N ASN A 502 -18.93 27.90 14.41
CA ASN A 502 -18.57 29.12 13.69
C ASN A 502 -18.62 28.91 12.17
N GLU A 503 -19.51 29.66 11.52
CA GLU A 503 -19.52 29.88 10.09
C GLU A 503 -18.40 30.86 9.68
N GLY A 504 -17.75 30.57 8.55
CA GLY A 504 -17.14 31.57 7.68
C GLY A 504 -15.69 31.97 7.95
N GLU A 505 -14.72 31.16 7.50
CA GLU A 505 -13.36 31.64 7.23
C GLU A 505 -12.74 30.96 5.99
N ARG A 506 -12.09 31.76 5.14
CA ARG A 506 -11.52 31.39 3.82
C ARG A 506 -10.08 30.79 3.95
N PRO A 507 -9.38 30.47 2.85
CA PRO A 507 -8.72 29.19 2.56
C PRO A 507 -7.37 28.95 3.25
N SER A 508 -6.94 29.80 4.19
CA SER A 508 -5.63 29.62 4.88
C SER A 508 -5.65 28.45 5.88
N ALA A 509 -6.79 28.24 6.54
CA ALA A 509 -6.97 27.10 7.44
C ALA A 509 -6.88 25.76 6.70
N LEU A 510 -7.29 25.70 5.43
CA LEU A 510 -7.20 24.49 4.62
C LEU A 510 -5.74 24.18 4.25
N THR A 511 -4.90 25.19 4.04
CA THR A 511 -3.48 25.04 3.69
C THR A 511 -2.64 24.65 4.89
N ASP A 512 -2.93 25.23 6.06
CA ASP A 512 -2.29 24.86 7.33
C ASP A 512 -2.72 23.46 7.78
N GLN A 513 -4.01 23.11 7.63
CA GLN A 513 -4.50 21.74 7.87
C GLN A 513 -3.89 20.73 6.88
N LEU A 514 -3.73 21.10 5.60
CA LEU A 514 -3.03 20.26 4.62
C LEU A 514 -1.57 20.07 5.02
N SER A 515 -0.88 21.13 5.47
CA SER A 515 0.53 21.09 5.85
C SER A 515 0.75 20.30 7.13
N ASP A 516 -0.09 20.47 8.15
CA ASP A 516 -0.04 19.71 9.41
C ASP A 516 -0.42 18.24 9.21
N LEU A 517 -1.42 17.99 8.37
CA LEU A 517 -1.78 16.63 7.96
C LEU A 517 -0.65 16.01 7.13
N ILE A 518 -0.09 16.70 6.14
CA ILE A 518 1.06 16.23 5.36
C ILE A 518 2.27 15.99 6.26
N GLY A 519 2.54 16.84 7.25
CA GLY A 519 3.62 16.63 8.24
C GLY A 519 3.37 15.40 9.13
N THR A 520 2.14 15.21 9.59
CA THR A 520 1.69 14.06 10.42
C THR A 520 1.59 12.76 9.62
N LEU A 521 1.30 12.85 8.32
CA LEU A 521 1.24 11.73 7.38
C LEU A 521 2.63 11.39 6.84
N GLN A 522 3.50 12.37 6.62
CA GLN A 522 4.90 12.12 6.35
C GLN A 522 5.51 11.40 7.55
N SER A 523 5.29 11.86 8.79
CA SER A 523 5.78 11.12 9.96
C SER A 523 5.17 9.70 10.08
N SER A 524 3.86 9.65 9.87
CA SER A 524 3.06 8.50 9.49
C SER A 524 3.70 7.35 8.72
N LEU A 525 4.02 7.71 7.48
CA LEU A 525 3.85 6.82 6.35
C LEU A 525 5.10 6.66 5.53
N LEU A 526 6.26 7.15 5.93
CA LEU A 526 7.36 7.06 4.99
C LEU A 526 7.74 5.55 4.75
N SER A 527 7.97 5.20 3.49
CA SER A 527 8.55 3.92 3.08
C SER A 527 10.06 4.08 3.10
N ASP A 528 10.78 3.01 3.40
CA ASP A 528 12.22 2.99 3.26
C ASP A 528 12.67 3.47 1.86
N PRO A 529 13.35 4.63 1.77
CA PRO A 529 13.75 5.23 0.51
C PRO A 529 15.01 4.57 -0.09
N SER A 530 15.60 3.60 0.62
CA SER A 530 16.90 3.02 0.29
C SER A 530 16.86 2.22 -1.02
N ASP A 531 17.88 2.41 -1.84
CA ASP A 531 18.03 1.68 -3.10
C ASP A 531 18.71 0.32 -2.87
N TYR A 532 17.92 -0.75 -2.91
CA TYR A 532 18.41 -2.12 -2.79
C TYR A 532 18.82 -2.75 -4.11
N THR A 533 18.72 -2.02 -5.22
CA THR A 533 18.99 -2.55 -6.55
C THR A 533 20.48 -2.72 -6.83
N VAL A 534 20.75 -3.54 -7.83
CA VAL A 534 22.09 -3.74 -8.40
C VAL A 534 22.21 -2.86 -9.63
N ASP A 535 23.32 -2.12 -9.75
CA ASP A 535 23.56 -1.29 -10.93
C ASP A 535 23.99 -2.11 -12.16
N ALA A 536 24.23 -1.40 -13.29
CA ALA A 536 24.61 -2.02 -14.55
C ALA A 536 26.00 -2.71 -14.51
N GLU A 537 26.84 -2.34 -13.54
CA GLU A 537 28.20 -2.85 -13.33
C GLU A 537 28.26 -3.98 -12.28
N ASN A 538 27.10 -4.48 -11.86
CA ASN A 538 26.94 -5.47 -10.79
C ASN A 538 27.45 -4.99 -9.42
N THR A 539 27.31 -3.70 -9.13
CA THR A 539 27.66 -3.11 -7.85
C THR A 539 26.42 -2.66 -7.05
N ILE A 540 26.57 -2.68 -5.73
CA ILE A 540 25.54 -2.29 -4.78
C ILE A 540 26.13 -1.33 -3.75
N GLU A 541 25.33 -0.36 -3.30
CA GLU A 541 25.62 0.45 -2.11
C GLU A 541 25.35 -0.40 -0.86
N ILE A 542 26.30 -0.45 0.08
CA ILE A 542 26.11 -1.16 1.35
C ILE A 542 25.15 -0.39 2.24
N HIS A 543 24.07 -1.05 2.70
CA HIS A 543 23.12 -0.45 3.63
C HIS A 543 23.41 -0.83 5.09
N PRO A 544 22.92 -0.04 6.06
CA PRO A 544 23.05 -0.35 7.49
C PRO A 544 22.56 -1.75 7.83
N LEU A 545 23.23 -2.40 8.79
CA LEU A 545 22.94 -3.78 9.25
C LEU A 545 23.17 -4.88 8.20
N GLU A 546 23.56 -4.53 6.98
CA GLU A 546 24.06 -5.50 6.00
C GLU A 546 25.52 -5.86 6.29
N THR A 547 25.93 -7.06 5.86
CA THR A 547 27.29 -7.55 6.04
C THR A 547 27.71 -8.27 4.78
N LEU A 548 29.02 -8.43 4.57
CA LEU A 548 29.53 -9.28 3.49
C LEU A 548 29.00 -10.73 3.57
N GLY A 549 28.66 -11.20 4.77
CA GLY A 549 28.00 -12.49 4.97
C GLY A 549 26.60 -12.53 4.36
N HIS A 550 25.78 -11.50 4.60
CA HIS A 550 24.43 -11.41 4.01
C HIS A 550 24.47 -11.50 2.47
N TYR A 551 25.36 -10.75 1.82
CA TYR A 551 25.48 -10.80 0.36
C TYR A 551 25.96 -12.17 -0.13
N ALA A 552 26.94 -12.77 0.57
CA ALA A 552 27.43 -14.09 0.25
C ALA A 552 26.32 -15.15 0.32
N ASP A 553 25.50 -15.09 1.38
CA ASP A 553 24.37 -15.99 1.57
C ASP A 553 23.30 -15.81 0.48
N TRP A 554 22.93 -14.57 0.13
CA TRP A 554 21.95 -14.30 -0.92
C TRP A 554 22.43 -14.71 -2.31
N LEU A 555 23.74 -14.64 -2.56
CA LEU A 555 24.37 -15.08 -3.81
C LEU A 555 24.71 -16.59 -3.82
N GLY A 556 24.61 -17.26 -2.68
CA GLY A 556 25.02 -18.67 -2.54
C GLY A 556 26.52 -18.88 -2.76
N ILE A 557 27.35 -17.88 -2.44
CA ILE A 557 28.81 -17.92 -2.57
C ILE A 557 29.49 -17.78 -1.21
N LYS A 558 30.80 -18.03 -1.14
CA LYS A 558 31.56 -17.80 0.10
C LYS A 558 31.82 -16.30 0.30
N THR A 559 31.79 -15.83 1.54
CA THR A 559 32.14 -14.43 1.88
C THR A 559 33.54 -14.03 1.41
N GLN A 560 34.50 -14.97 1.39
CA GLN A 560 35.84 -14.72 0.84
C GLN A 560 35.79 -14.35 -0.64
N ARG A 561 34.89 -14.95 -1.43
CA ARG A 561 34.71 -14.61 -2.85
C ARG A 561 34.26 -13.16 -3.03
N VAL A 562 33.34 -12.68 -2.18
CA VAL A 562 32.92 -11.27 -2.18
C VAL A 562 34.10 -10.35 -1.84
N ARG A 563 34.94 -10.74 -0.88
CA ARG A 563 36.16 -9.99 -0.54
C ARG A 563 37.16 -9.94 -1.68
N ASP A 564 37.44 -11.08 -2.31
CA ASP A 564 38.43 -11.21 -3.39
C ASP A 564 38.07 -10.32 -4.59
N ILE A 565 36.80 -10.27 -4.97
CA ILE A 565 36.30 -9.45 -6.08
C ILE A 565 36.47 -7.95 -5.82
N ASN A 566 36.45 -7.56 -4.55
CA ASN A 566 36.55 -6.17 -4.11
C ASN A 566 37.96 -5.81 -3.59
N GLY A 567 38.95 -6.71 -3.73
CA GLY A 567 40.30 -6.48 -3.22
C GLY A 567 40.37 -6.27 -1.70
N LEU A 568 39.40 -6.78 -0.94
CA LEU A 568 39.30 -6.56 0.50
C LEU A 568 40.12 -7.60 1.26
N ALA A 569 40.99 -7.14 2.17
CA ALA A 569 41.68 -8.02 3.11
C ALA A 569 40.68 -8.75 4.04
N PHE A 570 41.08 -9.90 4.61
CA PHE A 570 40.21 -10.72 5.47
C PHE A 570 39.58 -9.95 6.65
N ARG A 571 40.32 -8.99 7.21
CA ARG A 571 39.88 -8.14 8.34
C ARG A 571 39.40 -6.74 7.92
N ALA A 572 39.38 -6.43 6.63
CA ALA A 572 38.89 -5.15 6.17
C ALA A 572 37.40 -5.01 6.53
N GLN A 573 37.07 -3.94 7.23
CA GLN A 573 35.69 -3.53 7.47
C GLN A 573 35.14 -2.87 6.20
N VAL A 574 33.83 -2.99 6.02
CA VAL A 574 33.10 -2.32 4.96
C VAL A 574 32.24 -1.23 5.57
N GLU A 575 32.14 -0.10 4.89
CA GLU A 575 31.43 1.07 5.37
C GLU A 575 30.05 1.16 4.74
N VAL A 576 29.08 1.66 5.50
CA VAL A 576 27.75 1.97 4.94
C VAL A 576 27.91 3.05 3.87
N GLY A 577 27.21 2.92 2.74
CA GLY A 577 27.33 3.79 1.58
C GLY A 577 28.47 3.41 0.62
N GLN A 578 29.41 2.56 1.06
CA GLN A 578 30.45 2.02 0.18
C GLN A 578 29.79 1.18 -0.93
N ARG A 579 30.23 1.38 -2.18
CA ARG A 579 29.82 0.50 -3.28
C ARG A 579 30.76 -0.70 -3.37
N ILE A 580 30.18 -1.89 -3.48
CA ILE A 580 30.91 -3.13 -3.70
C ILE A 580 30.36 -3.88 -4.90
N LYS A 581 31.26 -4.56 -5.62
CA LYS A 581 30.94 -5.42 -6.74
C LYS A 581 30.56 -6.82 -6.28
N LEU A 582 29.55 -7.40 -6.89
CA LEU A 582 29.04 -8.74 -6.59
C LEU A 582 29.18 -9.70 -7.78
N ASP A 583 29.19 -11.00 -7.48
CA ASP A 583 29.23 -12.08 -8.46
C ASP A 583 27.86 -12.74 -8.60
N PHE A 584 27.21 -12.55 -9.73
CA PHE A 584 25.88 -13.10 -10.02
C PHE A 584 25.94 -14.39 -10.85
N GLY A 585 27.09 -15.08 -10.91
CA GLY A 585 27.24 -16.31 -11.70
C GLY A 585 26.29 -17.44 -11.29
N THR A 586 25.85 -17.47 -10.04
CA THR A 586 25.00 -18.54 -9.46
C THR A 586 23.55 -18.12 -9.25
N VAL A 587 23.28 -16.82 -9.09
CA VAL A 587 21.97 -16.28 -8.69
C VAL A 587 21.62 -15.11 -9.60
N ASP A 588 20.41 -15.13 -10.16
CA ASP A 588 19.88 -14.00 -10.93
C ASP A 588 19.82 -12.73 -10.06
N VAL A 589 20.24 -11.59 -10.62
CA VAL A 589 20.23 -10.28 -9.97
C VAL A 589 18.90 -10.00 -9.26
N GLY A 590 17.80 -10.37 -9.90
CA GLY A 590 16.48 -10.20 -9.34
C GLY A 590 16.14 -11.01 -8.12
N VAL A 591 16.64 -12.24 -8.06
CA VAL A 591 16.46 -13.12 -6.89
C VAL A 591 17.24 -12.53 -5.73
N PHE A 592 18.47 -12.07 -5.98
CA PHE A 592 19.27 -11.35 -4.99
C PHE A 592 18.55 -10.08 -4.48
N GLU A 593 18.10 -9.20 -5.38
CA GLU A 593 17.38 -7.97 -5.02
C GLU A 593 16.11 -8.27 -4.21
N SER A 594 15.39 -9.33 -4.58
CA SER A 594 14.19 -9.77 -3.87
C SER A 594 14.52 -10.26 -2.46
N SER A 595 15.58 -11.06 -2.30
CA SER A 595 16.05 -11.54 -0.99
C SER A 595 16.54 -10.40 -0.10
N ARG A 596 17.30 -9.46 -0.68
CA ARG A 596 17.78 -8.25 -0.01
C ARG A 596 16.64 -7.34 0.43
N THR A 597 15.67 -7.09 -0.45
CA THR A 597 14.48 -6.30 -0.12
C THR A 597 13.65 -7.00 0.96
N GLN A 598 13.52 -8.32 0.91
CA GLN A 598 12.79 -9.10 1.91
C GLN A 598 13.45 -9.01 3.30
N TYR A 599 14.79 -9.06 3.36
CA TYR A 599 15.54 -8.89 4.62
C TYR A 599 15.23 -7.55 5.29
N HIS A 600 15.34 -6.45 4.55
CA HIS A 600 15.04 -5.11 5.09
C HIS A 600 13.57 -4.94 5.46
N ARG A 601 12.65 -5.50 4.67
CA ARG A 601 11.23 -5.53 5.03
C ARG A 601 10.99 -6.28 6.35
N GLN A 602 11.69 -7.38 6.60
CA GLN A 602 11.57 -8.12 7.87
C GLN A 602 12.14 -7.33 9.06
N LEU A 603 13.23 -6.59 8.86
CA LEU A 603 13.78 -5.70 9.88
C LEU A 603 12.78 -4.60 10.23
N GLN A 604 12.20 -3.95 9.22
CA GLN A 604 11.17 -2.92 9.40
C GLN A 604 9.93 -3.49 10.10
N ASP A 605 9.42 -4.64 9.65
CA ASP A 605 8.27 -5.31 10.26
C ASP A 605 8.54 -5.69 11.72
N THR A 606 9.78 -6.05 12.07
CA THR A 606 10.16 -6.36 13.45
C THR A 606 10.28 -5.09 14.28
N PHE A 607 10.82 -4.03 13.71
CA PHE A 607 10.93 -2.74 14.35
C PHE A 607 9.56 -2.14 14.68
N PHE A 608 8.65 -2.10 13.70
CA PHE A 608 7.30 -1.52 13.88
C PHE A 608 6.34 -2.39 14.69
N ARG A 609 6.64 -3.68 14.88
CA ARG A 609 5.94 -4.49 15.90
C ARG A 609 6.14 -3.92 17.30
N ASN A 610 7.33 -3.39 17.56
CA ASN A 610 7.74 -2.98 18.91
C ASN A 610 7.77 -1.46 19.09
N ASN A 611 7.58 -0.68 18.02
CA ASN A 611 7.72 0.77 18.06
C ASN A 611 6.63 1.43 17.21
N THR A 612 6.04 2.48 17.75
CA THR A 612 5.10 3.37 17.05
C THR A 612 5.72 4.76 16.95
N ILE A 613 5.55 5.40 15.80
CA ILE A 613 5.99 6.79 15.59
C ILE A 613 4.86 7.71 16.03
N THR A 614 5.15 8.64 16.94
CA THR A 614 4.15 9.58 17.47
C THR A 614 4.37 11.03 17.03
N GLY A 615 5.50 11.34 16.40
CA GLY A 615 5.80 12.68 15.92
C GLY A 615 7.18 12.78 15.29
N VAL A 616 7.61 14.02 15.01
CA VAL A 616 8.92 14.35 14.44
C VAL A 616 9.55 15.46 15.26
N GLN A 617 10.85 15.35 15.49
CA GLN A 617 11.66 16.37 16.12
C GLN A 617 12.70 16.88 15.13
N GLU A 618 12.71 18.20 14.92
CA GLU A 618 13.79 18.85 14.18
C GLU A 618 15.05 18.98 15.04
N TYR A 619 16.21 18.83 14.41
CA TYR A 619 17.52 19.00 15.03
C TYR A 619 18.49 19.70 14.07
N VAL A 620 19.26 20.67 14.56
CA VAL A 620 20.28 21.37 13.76
C VAL A 620 21.66 20.85 14.15
N VAL A 621 22.38 20.28 13.19
CA VAL A 621 23.70 19.67 13.40
C VAL A 621 24.69 20.68 13.95
N ARG A 622 25.34 20.35 15.07
CA ARG A 622 26.36 21.19 15.71
C ARG A 622 27.76 20.71 15.34
N ASN A 623 28.76 21.53 15.67
CA ASN A 623 30.15 21.25 15.34
C ASN A 623 30.64 19.95 16.02
N GLY A 624 31.21 19.04 15.22
CA GLY A 624 31.75 17.75 15.68
C GLY A 624 30.73 16.63 15.87
N GLU A 625 29.46 16.85 15.54
CA GLU A 625 28.41 15.83 15.70
C GLU A 625 28.33 14.89 14.49
N SER A 626 28.28 13.58 14.77
CA SER A 626 28.02 12.57 13.77
C SER A 626 26.52 12.27 13.72
N VAL A 627 25.91 12.50 12.56
CA VAL A 627 24.50 12.21 12.30
C VAL A 627 24.15 10.75 12.58
N TRP A 628 25.10 9.84 12.35
CA TRP A 628 24.97 8.42 12.65
C TRP A 628 24.84 8.15 14.15
N ILE A 629 25.64 8.85 14.97
CA ILE A 629 25.59 8.73 16.42
C ILE A 629 24.30 9.38 16.95
N LEU A 630 23.90 10.53 16.40
CA LEU A 630 22.64 11.17 16.76
C LEU A 630 21.46 10.22 16.52
N ALA A 631 21.33 9.67 15.31
CA ALA A 631 20.25 8.74 14.97
C ALA A 631 20.22 7.51 15.89
N LEU A 632 21.33 6.78 15.99
CA LEU A 632 21.35 5.48 16.66
C LEU A 632 21.45 5.55 18.18
N ARG A 633 22.16 6.54 18.73
CA ARG A 633 22.44 6.58 20.18
C ARG A 633 21.61 7.60 20.94
N GLN A 634 21.25 8.71 20.30
CA GLN A 634 20.48 9.77 20.97
C GLN A 634 18.98 9.63 20.73
N TYR A 635 18.58 9.28 19.50
CA TYR A 635 17.17 9.19 19.13
C TYR A 635 16.63 7.76 19.04
N ASP A 636 17.49 6.73 19.16
CA ASP A 636 17.14 5.29 18.99
C ASP A 636 16.44 5.01 17.63
N VAL A 637 16.74 5.82 16.62
CA VAL A 637 16.15 5.73 15.28
C VAL A 637 17.07 4.91 14.37
N PRO A 638 16.58 3.78 13.82
CA PRO A 638 17.33 3.05 12.81
C PRO A 638 17.63 3.94 11.60
N VAL A 639 18.80 3.76 11.00
CA VAL A 639 19.25 4.64 9.91
C VAL A 639 18.28 4.63 8.71
N TRP A 640 17.71 3.48 8.35
CA TRP A 640 16.72 3.42 7.27
C TRP A 640 15.52 4.33 7.58
N LEU A 641 15.09 4.36 8.85
CA LEU A 641 14.02 5.23 9.32
C LEU A 641 14.48 6.69 9.42
N PHE A 642 15.75 6.95 9.70
CA PHE A 642 16.30 8.30 9.65
C PHE A 642 16.39 8.87 8.22
N ARG A 643 16.92 8.09 7.25
CA ARG A 643 16.95 8.45 5.81
C ARG A 643 15.57 8.75 5.28
N GLN A 644 14.61 7.97 5.74
CA GLN A 644 13.22 8.10 5.40
C GLN A 644 12.69 9.52 5.73
N TYR A 645 13.07 10.10 6.86
CA TYR A 645 12.70 11.48 7.24
C TYR A 645 13.58 12.58 6.65
N ASN A 646 14.67 12.19 5.99
CA ASN A 646 15.66 13.09 5.41
C ASN A 646 16.02 12.61 3.99
N PRO A 647 15.04 12.52 3.07
CA PRO A 647 15.22 11.79 1.80
C PRO A 647 16.24 12.44 0.85
N GLU A 648 16.45 13.75 0.97
CA GLU A 648 17.38 14.54 0.15
C GLU A 648 18.76 14.71 0.83
N LEU A 649 18.96 14.14 2.01
CA LEU A 649 20.19 14.29 2.78
C LEU A 649 21.26 13.32 2.29
N ASP A 650 22.38 13.86 1.81
CA ASP A 650 23.61 13.11 1.65
C ASP A 650 24.27 12.87 3.02
N LEU A 651 24.12 11.65 3.52
CA LEU A 651 24.66 11.22 4.83
C LEU A 651 26.19 11.28 4.92
N HIS A 652 26.90 11.35 3.78
CA HIS A 652 28.35 11.43 3.75
C HIS A 652 28.87 12.88 3.82
N ASN A 653 27.99 13.85 3.61
CA ASN A 653 28.37 15.26 3.48
C ASN A 653 27.45 16.19 4.30
N VAL A 654 27.18 15.81 5.55
CA VAL A 654 26.37 16.63 6.45
C VAL A 654 27.22 17.74 7.06
N ARG A 655 26.80 18.99 6.89
CA ARG A 655 27.52 20.17 7.38
C ARG A 655 26.91 20.67 8.68
N VAL A 656 27.70 21.42 9.45
CA VAL A 656 27.20 22.16 10.60
C VAL A 656 26.10 23.11 10.14
N GLY A 657 24.98 23.14 10.85
CA GLY A 657 23.80 23.93 10.49
C GLY A 657 22.79 23.21 9.60
N THR A 658 23.07 21.98 9.12
CA THR A 658 22.07 21.17 8.41
C THR A 658 20.92 20.83 9.36
N ARG A 659 19.67 21.05 8.89
CA ARG A 659 18.45 20.64 9.61
C ARG A 659 18.16 19.17 9.32
N LEU A 660 17.88 18.42 10.38
CA LEU A 660 17.58 17.00 10.36
C LEU A 660 16.25 16.74 11.05
N ASN A 661 15.50 15.79 10.53
CA ASN A 661 14.23 15.35 11.10
C ASN A 661 14.40 13.97 11.73
N PHE A 662 14.10 13.84 13.02
CA PHE A 662 14.12 12.58 13.75
C PHE A 662 12.71 12.17 14.17
N PRO A 663 12.23 10.95 13.82
CA PRO A 663 10.97 10.45 14.35
C PRO A 663 11.05 10.22 15.86
N ILE A 664 9.97 10.58 16.55
CA ILE A 664 9.79 10.27 17.97
C ILE A 664 9.20 8.86 18.07
N LEU A 665 9.92 7.97 18.74
CA LEU A 665 9.59 6.56 18.88
C LEU A 665 9.03 6.28 20.27
N VAL A 666 7.84 5.67 20.32
CA VAL A 666 7.28 5.11 21.54
C VAL A 666 7.33 3.59 21.42
N LYS A 667 7.96 2.93 22.40
CA LYS A 667 7.96 1.46 22.45
C LYS A 667 6.55 0.99 22.73
N ASN A 668 6.05 0.10 21.88
CA ASN A 668 4.88 -0.69 22.20
C ASN A 668 5.32 -1.55 23.40
N GLU A 669 4.76 -1.29 24.59
CA GLU A 669 5.05 -2.11 25.76
C GLU A 669 4.91 -3.58 25.38
N LYS A 670 5.79 -4.44 25.93
CA LYS A 670 5.72 -5.90 25.74
C LYS A 670 4.35 -6.36 26.25
N ARG A 671 3.38 -6.40 25.34
CA ARG A 671 2.06 -7.00 25.49
C ARG A 671 2.16 -8.48 25.18
#